data_AF-A0A0D8Y9W8-F1
#
_entry.id   AF-A0A0D8Y9W8-F1
#
_cell.length_a   1.000
_cell.length_b   1.000
_cell.length_c   1.000
_cell.angle_alpha   90.00
_cell.angle_beta   90.00
_cell.angle_gamma   90.00
#
_symmetry.space_group_name_H-M   'P 1'
#
loop_
_entity.id
_entity.type
_entity.pdbx_description
1 polymer ?
#
loop_
_entity_poly.entity_id
_entity_poly.type
_entity_poly.pdbx_seq_one_letter_code
_entity_poly.pdbx_strand_id
1 'polypeptide(L)'
;MKLIVCKTSSMERQTDSIVNRVQHRQFLVLDYHKQSQPQKLDDFPSSSPRNNESIHSPPVCSNTKPVIIHVEDEDGLRIQNSSNSPSLDSEELVRKPSQVSEKIKDDDVKSQISFIMKERLHTMAKEVQRRTSAVRESLMQETTEETISTASFGGPIDEHRPSLMSLIGLQKESQGDKSDEEMDCRWLPRSLHPHGQFYMMWLFLVTSAFLYNAFCIPLRSSYPYQSKSNLVYWLTLDYICDFIYLIDMILIKPRLRFMRGGISVKTRNETLRHYLVSSMFKLDLLAILPTDLIYIYSGPTPIWRLNKLAKIQSFWQLFDLLDNSFSSPSVIRVTRTLSYMIYIIHCNSCIYYLLSAWQAFGQIAYYENGKWYLNKWVYNNQGNAYIRCFYFTAAVATSTGNNPAPTNVIEYVYMTCSWMMGVFVFALLLGQIRDIVSNANRTREEYRRHMDMALSECKRLGLSKELTNKVRDWFIYTWEQQKTLDEKKLIEKLPLKLQTDLALSVHYNTLSKVQLFQDCDRTLLRDLVLKLRPVIYLPGDMICKKGSLFSFLFHFVKNSGDVGKEMYIVNQGVLQVVGGDNNEKVFAELVQGSVFGEISLLAIGGNNRRTASIRAKGYATLFVLAKEDLNDVIKYYPQAQVLLKRKAA
;
A
#
# COMPACT_ATOMS: atom_id res chain seq x y z
N MET A 1 48.74 7.46 -34.10
CA MET A 1 48.04 6.22 -34.52
C MET A 1 48.51 4.94 -33.80
N LYS A 2 49.78 4.80 -33.37
CA LYS A 2 50.27 3.61 -32.61
C LYS A 2 49.84 3.50 -31.13
N LEU A 3 49.32 4.57 -30.52
CA LEU A 3 48.84 4.57 -29.11
C LEU A 3 47.38 4.15 -28.93
N ILE A 4 46.58 4.13 -30.01
CA ILE A 4 45.16 3.74 -29.97
C ILE A 4 45.02 2.21 -30.08
N VAL A 5 45.89 1.56 -30.87
CA VAL A 5 45.91 0.10 -31.06
C VAL A 5 46.33 -0.66 -29.80
N CYS A 6 47.17 -0.07 -28.95
CA CYS A 6 47.62 -0.71 -27.71
C CYS A 6 46.55 -0.68 -26.60
N LYS A 7 45.62 0.28 -26.66
CA LYS A 7 44.54 0.43 -25.66
C LYS A 7 43.34 -0.45 -25.97
N THR A 8 43.06 -0.72 -27.25
CA THR A 8 42.05 -1.69 -27.68
C THR A 8 42.44 -3.14 -27.38
N SER A 9 43.72 -3.52 -27.62
CA SER A 9 44.23 -4.87 -27.28
C SER A 9 44.21 -5.17 -25.77
N SER A 10 44.36 -4.16 -24.92
CA SER A 10 44.28 -4.31 -23.46
C SER A 10 42.84 -4.43 -22.97
N MET A 11 41.88 -3.79 -23.65
CA MET A 11 40.45 -3.93 -23.33
C MET A 11 39.93 -5.32 -23.74
N GLU A 12 40.29 -5.82 -24.93
CA GLU A 12 39.88 -7.17 -25.39
C GLU A 12 40.32 -8.27 -24.42
N ARG A 13 41.58 -8.24 -23.95
CA ARG A 13 42.11 -9.19 -22.97
C ARG A 13 41.38 -9.12 -21.62
N GLN A 14 40.84 -7.97 -21.25
CA GLN A 14 40.13 -7.78 -19.99
C GLN A 14 38.67 -8.27 -20.10
N THR A 15 38.02 -8.10 -21.25
CA THR A 15 36.71 -8.69 -21.55
C THR A 15 36.75 -10.21 -21.63
N ASP A 16 37.77 -10.81 -22.26
CA ASP A 16 37.89 -12.28 -22.33
C ASP A 16 38.14 -12.92 -20.95
N SER A 17 38.82 -12.21 -20.06
CA SER A 17 39.00 -12.66 -18.66
C SER A 17 37.69 -12.66 -17.88
N ILE A 18 36.80 -11.71 -18.16
CA ILE A 18 35.49 -11.61 -17.50
C ILE A 18 34.53 -12.67 -18.06
N VAL A 19 34.51 -12.87 -19.38
CA VAL A 19 33.67 -13.91 -20.02
C VAL A 19 34.06 -15.31 -19.51
N ASN A 20 35.35 -15.61 -19.40
CA ASN A 20 35.82 -16.88 -18.84
C ASN A 20 35.44 -17.07 -17.36
N ARG A 21 35.45 -16.00 -16.55
CA ARG A 21 35.02 -16.05 -15.13
C ARG A 21 33.51 -16.22 -14.98
N VAL A 22 32.72 -15.70 -15.91
CA VAL A 22 31.25 -15.87 -15.94
C VAL A 22 30.89 -17.29 -16.38
N GLN A 23 31.56 -17.84 -17.41
CA GLN A 23 31.36 -19.23 -17.84
C GLN A 23 31.78 -20.24 -16.76
N HIS A 24 32.88 -19.99 -16.05
CA HIS A 24 33.31 -20.87 -14.95
C HIS A 24 32.31 -20.86 -13.77
N ARG A 25 31.67 -19.71 -13.48
CA ARG A 25 30.60 -19.63 -12.48
C ARG A 25 29.30 -20.31 -12.92
N GLN A 26 28.95 -20.25 -14.20
CA GLN A 26 27.80 -21.00 -14.74
C GLN A 26 28.01 -22.52 -14.66
N PHE A 27 29.25 -22.99 -14.89
CA PHE A 27 29.59 -24.42 -14.77
C PHE A 27 29.46 -24.90 -13.31
N LEU A 28 29.96 -24.12 -12.34
CA LEU A 28 29.85 -24.45 -10.91
C LEU A 28 28.39 -24.46 -10.40
N VAL A 29 27.51 -23.62 -10.96
CA VAL A 29 26.07 -23.61 -10.61
C VAL A 29 25.33 -24.81 -11.22
N LEU A 30 25.74 -25.26 -12.40
CA LEU A 30 25.20 -26.47 -13.04
C LEU A 30 25.62 -27.76 -12.32
N ASP A 31 26.84 -27.84 -11.81
CA ASP A 31 27.30 -28.97 -11.00
C ASP A 31 26.61 -29.04 -9.62
N TYR A 32 26.30 -27.89 -9.01
CA TYR A 32 25.54 -27.84 -7.76
C TYR A 32 24.08 -28.32 -7.94
N HIS A 33 23.50 -28.10 -9.12
CA HIS A 33 22.16 -28.59 -9.45
C HIS A 33 22.11 -30.08 -9.82
N LYS A 34 23.24 -30.69 -10.23
CA LYS A 34 23.35 -32.14 -10.45
C LYS A 34 23.52 -32.96 -9.16
N GLN A 35 24.03 -32.35 -8.08
CA GLN A 35 24.22 -33.01 -6.79
C GLN A 35 22.98 -33.00 -5.87
N SER A 36 21.87 -32.38 -6.28
CA SER A 36 20.66 -32.22 -5.48
C SER A 36 19.46 -33.01 -6.03
N GLN A 37 19.66 -34.30 -6.32
CA GLN A 37 18.58 -35.29 -6.43
C GLN A 37 18.65 -36.29 -5.27
N PRO A 38 17.52 -36.66 -4.63
CA PRO A 38 17.54 -37.51 -3.45
C PRO A 38 17.73 -38.98 -3.82
N GLN A 39 18.90 -39.54 -3.52
CA GLN A 39 19.10 -40.99 -3.48
C GLN A 39 18.60 -41.54 -2.12
N LYS A 40 17.71 -42.53 -2.19
CA LYS A 40 17.30 -43.42 -1.09
C LYS A 40 18.54 -44.04 -0.44
N LEU A 41 18.59 -44.06 0.89
CA LEU A 41 19.57 -44.86 1.63
C LEU A 41 18.85 -45.62 2.76
N ASP A 42 18.69 -46.92 2.55
CA ASP A 42 18.51 -47.94 3.57
C ASP A 42 19.91 -48.33 4.11
N ASP A 43 19.93 -48.74 5.40
CA ASP A 43 20.92 -49.55 6.11
C ASP A 43 22.42 -49.25 5.98
N PHE A 44 23.08 -48.88 7.09
CA PHE A 44 24.43 -49.38 7.40
C PHE A 44 24.69 -49.49 8.92
N PRO A 45 25.51 -50.46 9.37
CA PRO A 45 25.71 -50.82 10.77
C PRO A 45 27.00 -50.23 11.39
N SER A 46 27.10 -50.48 12.69
CA SER A 46 28.17 -50.23 13.66
C SER A 46 29.61 -50.51 13.21
N SER A 47 30.56 -49.64 13.61
CA SER A 47 31.79 -50.01 14.34
C SER A 47 32.70 -48.79 14.63
N SER A 48 33.01 -48.62 15.91
CA SER A 48 34.21 -47.92 16.47
C SER A 48 35.48 -48.76 16.17
N PRO A 49 36.76 -48.36 16.46
CA PRO A 49 37.23 -47.62 17.66
C PRO A 49 38.49 -46.70 17.52
N ARG A 50 38.78 -45.86 18.53
CA ARG A 50 40.11 -45.66 19.20
C ARG A 50 40.18 -44.41 20.12
N ASN A 51 40.31 -44.64 21.44
CA ASN A 51 41.37 -44.25 22.40
C ASN A 51 42.34 -43.09 22.03
N ASN A 52 42.91 -42.26 22.93
CA ASN A 52 42.80 -41.96 24.37
C ASN A 52 43.66 -40.70 24.66
N GLU A 53 43.40 -40.02 25.80
CA GLU A 53 44.31 -39.14 26.58
C GLU A 53 44.73 -37.76 26.01
N SER A 54 44.86 -36.65 26.77
CA SER A 54 44.59 -36.25 28.16
C SER A 54 44.78 -34.71 28.23
N ILE A 55 44.25 -34.00 29.26
CA ILE A 55 44.87 -32.85 29.99
C ILE A 55 43.82 -32.15 30.89
N HIS A 56 44.08 -32.25 32.20
CA HIS A 56 43.82 -31.38 33.38
C HIS A 56 42.55 -30.51 33.57
N SER A 57 41.91 -30.73 34.73
CA SER A 57 41.12 -29.78 35.56
C SER A 57 41.99 -29.33 36.77
N PRO A 58 41.63 -28.39 37.70
CA PRO A 58 40.29 -27.90 38.14
C PRO A 58 40.30 -26.36 38.49
N PRO A 59 39.45 -25.73 39.36
CA PRO A 59 38.21 -26.16 40.03
C PRO A 59 36.99 -25.20 39.91
N VAL A 60 35.86 -25.72 40.38
CA VAL A 60 34.53 -25.11 40.56
C VAL A 60 34.49 -24.23 41.81
N CYS A 61 33.75 -23.11 41.75
CA CYS A 61 33.15 -22.49 42.94
C CYS A 61 31.75 -21.94 42.63
N SER A 62 30.81 -22.29 43.49
CA SER A 62 29.38 -21.98 43.49
C SER A 62 29.08 -20.68 44.24
N ASN A 63 28.24 -19.80 43.67
CA ASN A 63 27.21 -18.99 44.36
C ASN A 63 26.72 -17.85 43.45
N THR A 64 25.40 -17.75 43.23
CA THR A 64 24.70 -16.44 43.13
C THR A 64 23.17 -16.65 43.14
N LYS A 65 22.52 -15.99 44.10
CA LYS A 65 21.06 -15.81 44.22
C LYS A 65 20.53 -14.86 43.12
N PRO A 66 19.27 -14.99 42.67
CA PRO A 66 18.65 -14.00 41.80
C PRO A 66 18.14 -12.78 42.59
N VAL A 67 18.46 -11.58 42.07
CA VAL A 67 17.97 -10.28 42.55
C VAL A 67 16.70 -9.92 41.78
N ILE A 68 15.64 -9.57 42.51
CA ILE A 68 14.37 -9.03 42.00
C ILE A 68 14.46 -7.50 42.07
N ILE A 69 14.19 -6.82 40.97
CA ILE A 69 14.11 -5.36 40.91
C ILE A 69 12.63 -4.97 41.03
N HIS A 70 12.31 -4.28 42.11
CA HIS A 70 11.07 -3.53 42.31
C HIS A 70 11.20 -2.15 41.63
N VAL A 71 10.13 -1.71 40.95
CA VAL A 71 9.93 -0.30 40.59
C VAL A 71 8.75 0.20 41.42
N GLU A 72 9.03 1.22 42.22
CA GLU A 72 8.08 1.99 43.02
C GLU A 72 7.38 3.04 42.14
N ASP A 73 6.08 3.24 42.36
CA ASP A 73 5.34 4.45 42.01
C ASP A 73 4.71 4.96 43.32
N GLU A 74 5.00 6.19 43.74
CA GLU A 74 4.32 6.91 44.81
C GLU A 74 3.87 8.32 44.38
N ASP A 75 2.83 8.77 45.10
CA ASP A 75 2.17 10.08 45.20
C ASP A 75 1.10 10.43 44.14
N GLY A 76 -0.17 10.72 44.47
CA GLY A 76 -0.87 10.89 45.74
C GLY A 76 -2.09 11.82 45.53
N LEU A 77 -3.27 11.51 46.10
CA LEU A 77 -4.18 12.43 46.84
C LEU A 77 -5.60 11.82 47.09
N ARG A 78 -5.76 11.28 48.31
CA ARG A 78 -6.84 11.44 49.32
C ARG A 78 -8.13 12.18 48.94
N ILE A 79 -9.31 11.56 49.19
CA ILE A 79 -10.42 12.06 50.08
C ILE A 79 -11.22 10.85 50.63
N GLN A 80 -11.60 10.96 51.91
CA GLN A 80 -12.19 10.00 52.85
C GLN A 80 -13.66 9.64 52.60
N ASN A 81 -14.09 8.46 53.08
CA ASN A 81 -15.00 8.29 54.25
C ASN A 81 -15.39 6.79 54.42
N SER A 82 -14.99 6.16 55.53
CA SER A 82 -15.83 5.70 56.67
C SER A 82 -16.93 4.69 56.27
N SER A 83 -17.16 3.54 56.90
CA SER A 83 -16.81 2.97 58.20
C SER A 83 -17.55 1.62 58.32
N ASN A 84 -17.05 0.75 59.20
CA ASN A 84 -17.71 -0.38 59.88
C ASN A 84 -17.60 -1.80 59.27
N SER A 85 -16.78 -2.58 59.99
CA SER A 85 -16.76 -4.04 60.16
C SER A 85 -17.91 -4.52 61.08
N PRO A 86 -18.02 -5.80 61.52
CA PRO A 86 -17.44 -7.09 61.07
C PRO A 86 -18.46 -8.27 61.01
N SER A 87 -17.98 -9.41 60.50
CA SER A 87 -18.19 -10.81 60.96
C SER A 87 -19.59 -11.45 61.04
N LEU A 88 -19.77 -12.61 60.38
CA LEU A 88 -19.83 -13.96 61.01
C LEU A 88 -20.29 -15.04 60.02
N ASP A 89 -19.77 -16.25 60.27
CA ASP A 89 -19.86 -17.49 59.50
C ASP A 89 -21.26 -18.10 59.38
N SER A 90 -21.49 -18.86 58.30
CA SER A 90 -21.73 -20.32 58.32
C SER A 90 -22.53 -20.81 57.10
N GLU A 91 -22.15 -22.02 56.68
CA GLU A 91 -22.60 -22.85 55.56
C GLU A 91 -24.13 -23.10 55.49
N GLU A 92 -24.72 -23.19 54.28
CA GLU A 92 -25.41 -24.41 53.80
C GLU A 92 -25.91 -24.31 52.33
N LEU A 93 -26.13 -25.51 51.76
CA LEU A 93 -26.40 -25.93 50.39
C LEU A 93 -27.61 -25.31 49.64
N VAL A 94 -27.39 -25.11 48.33
CA VAL A 94 -28.27 -25.46 47.19
C VAL A 94 -29.61 -24.70 47.02
N ARG A 95 -29.60 -23.69 46.11
CA ARG A 95 -30.51 -23.54 44.94
C ARG A 95 -30.06 -22.37 44.07
N LYS A 96 -29.81 -22.59 42.77
CA LYS A 96 -29.57 -21.51 41.78
C LYS A 96 -30.91 -20.89 41.30
N PRO A 97 -31.05 -19.56 41.40
CA PRO A 97 -31.59 -18.71 40.33
C PRO A 97 -30.49 -17.68 39.95
N SER A 98 -30.36 -17.06 38.78
CA SER A 98 -31.19 -16.86 37.59
C SER A 98 -30.35 -16.04 36.59
N GLN A 99 -30.09 -16.55 35.38
CA GLN A 99 -29.44 -15.83 34.26
C GLN A 99 -30.39 -14.83 33.54
N VAL A 100 -31.47 -14.39 34.20
CA VAL A 100 -32.53 -13.57 33.59
C VAL A 100 -32.33 -12.07 33.85
N SER A 101 -31.56 -11.68 34.87
CA SER A 101 -31.46 -10.28 35.32
C SER A 101 -30.50 -9.41 34.47
N GLU A 102 -29.42 -9.98 33.93
CA GLU A 102 -28.45 -9.20 33.12
C GLU A 102 -28.97 -8.90 31.71
N LYS A 103 -29.74 -9.81 31.11
CA LYS A 103 -30.25 -9.64 29.74
C LYS A 103 -31.31 -8.53 29.62
N ILE A 104 -32.05 -8.28 30.70
CA ILE A 104 -33.08 -7.22 30.73
C ILE A 104 -32.43 -5.83 30.84
N LYS A 105 -31.27 -5.70 31.50
CA LYS A 105 -30.58 -4.40 31.62
C LYS A 105 -29.92 -3.97 30.30
N ASP A 106 -29.34 -4.90 29.54
CA ASP A 106 -28.69 -4.57 28.27
C ASP A 106 -29.67 -4.17 27.17
N ASP A 107 -30.84 -4.81 27.10
CA ASP A 107 -31.88 -4.44 26.13
C ASP A 107 -32.51 -3.07 26.45
N ASP A 108 -32.66 -2.73 27.74
CA ASP A 108 -33.19 -1.44 28.16
C ASP A 108 -32.23 -0.28 27.84
N VAL A 109 -30.92 -0.47 28.09
CA VAL A 109 -29.88 0.50 27.72
C VAL A 109 -29.79 0.69 26.20
N LYS A 110 -29.91 -0.39 25.41
CA LYS A 110 -29.89 -0.31 23.95
C LYS A 110 -31.12 0.40 23.39
N SER A 111 -32.28 0.23 24.05
CA SER A 111 -33.51 0.94 23.70
C SER A 111 -33.42 2.45 24.00
N GLN A 112 -32.84 2.82 25.14
CA GLN A 112 -32.62 4.23 25.51
C GLN A 112 -31.65 4.93 24.56
N ILE A 113 -30.54 4.29 24.17
CA ILE A 113 -29.59 4.87 23.22
C ILE A 113 -30.25 5.07 21.85
N SER A 114 -31.05 4.10 21.38
CA SER A 114 -31.82 4.21 20.13
C SER A 114 -32.86 5.33 20.17
N PHE A 115 -33.54 5.51 21.30
CA PHE A 115 -34.49 6.59 21.51
C PHE A 115 -33.80 7.96 21.48
N ILE A 116 -32.70 8.12 22.22
CA ILE A 116 -31.90 9.36 22.23
C ILE A 116 -31.36 9.69 20.83
N MET A 117 -30.90 8.68 20.08
CA MET A 117 -30.43 8.89 18.70
C MET A 117 -31.54 9.36 17.78
N LYS A 118 -32.74 8.76 17.87
CA LYS A 118 -33.91 9.19 17.06
C LYS A 118 -34.35 10.61 17.42
N GLU A 119 -34.39 10.96 18.70
CA GLU A 119 -34.76 12.30 19.15
C GLU A 119 -33.76 13.36 18.65
N ARG A 120 -32.46 13.08 18.74
CA ARG A 120 -31.41 13.95 18.19
C ARG A 120 -31.50 14.11 16.67
N LEU A 121 -31.78 13.03 15.95
CA LEU A 121 -31.98 13.06 14.49
C LEU A 121 -33.21 13.89 14.11
N HIS A 122 -34.31 13.76 14.85
CA HIS A 122 -35.51 14.57 14.64
C HIS A 122 -35.28 16.05 14.95
N THR A 123 -34.44 16.35 15.95
CA THR A 123 -34.08 17.71 16.34
C THR A 123 -33.18 18.35 15.29
N MET A 124 -32.19 17.61 14.77
CA MET A 124 -31.37 18.04 13.63
C MET A 124 -32.20 18.26 12.38
N ALA A 125 -33.14 17.36 12.07
CA ALA A 125 -34.03 17.50 10.93
C ALA A 125 -34.92 18.75 11.05
N LYS A 126 -35.47 19.02 12.24
CA LYS A 126 -36.23 20.25 12.52
C LYS A 126 -35.36 21.51 12.38
N GLU A 127 -34.13 21.49 12.88
CA GLU A 127 -33.24 22.66 12.77
C GLU A 127 -32.78 22.90 11.32
N VAL A 128 -32.51 21.84 10.55
CA VAL A 128 -32.26 21.95 9.10
C VAL A 128 -33.48 22.48 8.38
N GLN A 129 -34.67 21.99 8.68
CA GLN A 129 -35.91 22.47 8.07
C GLN A 129 -36.19 23.94 8.43
N ARG A 130 -35.92 24.36 9.68
CA ARG A 130 -36.03 25.75 10.14
C ARG A 130 -35.04 26.67 9.43
N ARG A 131 -33.79 26.22 9.21
CA ARG A 131 -32.79 26.99 8.46
C ARG A 131 -33.17 27.11 6.99
N THR A 132 -33.66 26.02 6.38
CA THR A 132 -34.13 26.04 4.99
C THR A 132 -35.37 26.92 4.83
N SER A 133 -36.29 26.95 5.80
CA SER A 133 -37.46 27.84 5.77
C SER A 133 -37.08 29.30 6.01
N ALA A 134 -36.13 29.59 6.91
CA ALA A 134 -35.62 30.95 7.12
C ALA A 134 -34.91 31.50 5.88
N VAL A 135 -34.12 30.67 5.18
CA VAL A 135 -33.51 31.05 3.89
C VAL A 135 -34.57 31.23 2.80
N ARG A 136 -35.63 30.42 2.81
CA ARG A 136 -36.77 30.60 1.89
C ARG A 136 -37.52 31.90 2.17
N GLU A 137 -37.74 32.26 3.43
CA GLU A 137 -38.37 33.53 3.81
C GLU A 137 -37.48 34.74 3.49
N SER A 138 -36.15 34.64 3.70
CA SER A 138 -35.24 35.71 3.29
C SER A 138 -35.20 35.90 1.77
N LEU A 139 -35.26 34.82 1.00
CA LEU A 139 -35.41 34.87 -0.47
C LEU A 139 -36.76 35.45 -0.90
N MET A 140 -37.83 35.24 -0.11
CA MET A 140 -39.16 35.83 -0.36
C MET A 140 -39.21 37.32 0.02
N GLN A 141 -38.46 37.75 1.04
CA GLN A 141 -38.30 39.18 1.37
C GLN A 141 -37.45 39.91 0.33
N GLU A 142 -36.31 39.36 -0.12
CA GLU A 142 -35.49 39.93 -1.19
C GLU A 142 -36.30 40.10 -2.49
N THR A 143 -37.12 39.10 -2.85
CA THR A 143 -37.98 39.21 -4.04
C THR A 143 -39.10 40.24 -3.88
N THR A 144 -39.59 40.51 -2.66
CA THR A 144 -40.63 41.54 -2.44
C THR A 144 -40.04 42.96 -2.46
N GLU A 145 -38.81 43.13 -1.95
CA GLU A 145 -38.08 44.41 -2.01
C GLU A 145 -37.61 44.75 -3.44
N GLU A 146 -37.19 43.76 -4.23
CA GLU A 146 -36.85 43.94 -5.66
C GLU A 146 -38.08 44.21 -6.54
N THR A 147 -39.27 43.71 -6.16
CA THR A 147 -40.51 43.92 -6.94
C THR A 147 -41.09 45.34 -6.76
N ILE A 148 -40.83 46.01 -5.63
CA ILE A 148 -41.28 47.41 -5.43
C ILE A 148 -40.31 48.42 -6.09
N SER A 149 -39.06 48.04 -6.33
CA SER A 149 -38.01 48.94 -6.85
C SER A 149 -37.83 48.92 -8.37
N THR A 150 -38.55 48.06 -9.10
CA THR A 150 -38.42 47.89 -10.57
C THR A 150 -39.63 48.35 -11.40
N ALA A 151 -40.60 49.03 -10.79
CA ALA A 151 -41.69 49.69 -11.52
C ALA A 151 -41.27 51.07 -12.12
N SER A 152 -40.15 51.14 -12.84
CA SER A 152 -39.93 52.23 -13.81
C SER A 152 -38.82 51.88 -14.81
N PHE A 153 -39.12 52.11 -16.09
CA PHE A 153 -38.27 52.02 -17.28
C PHE A 153 -38.00 50.62 -17.87
N GLY A 154 -38.34 50.49 -19.15
CA GLY A 154 -38.42 49.22 -19.88
C GLY A 154 -37.40 49.04 -21.01
N GLY A 155 -37.48 47.86 -21.63
CA GLY A 155 -36.68 47.40 -22.76
C GLY A 155 -36.50 45.87 -22.71
N PRO A 156 -36.60 45.12 -23.83
CA PRO A 156 -36.71 43.66 -23.80
C PRO A 156 -35.34 43.01 -23.59
N ILE A 157 -35.21 42.15 -22.58
CA ILE A 157 -34.02 41.33 -22.33
C ILE A 157 -34.45 39.86 -22.41
N ASP A 158 -33.86 39.13 -23.36
CA ASP A 158 -33.91 37.68 -23.47
C ASP A 158 -33.31 37.05 -22.20
N GLU A 159 -34.17 36.44 -21.38
CA GLU A 159 -33.79 35.84 -20.11
C GLU A 159 -33.34 34.38 -20.31
N HIS A 160 -32.03 34.17 -20.47
CA HIS A 160 -31.42 32.85 -20.51
C HIS A 160 -31.38 32.26 -19.09
N ARG A 161 -32.45 31.54 -18.67
CA ARG A 161 -32.41 30.72 -17.46
C ARG A 161 -31.39 29.59 -17.63
N PRO A 162 -30.37 29.44 -16.75
CA PRO A 162 -29.50 28.28 -16.81
C PRO A 162 -30.34 27.04 -16.44
N SER A 163 -30.39 26.06 -17.35
CA SER A 163 -31.11 24.83 -17.09
C SER A 163 -30.48 24.06 -15.92
N LEU A 164 -31.30 23.29 -15.21
CA LEU A 164 -30.94 22.45 -14.06
C LEU A 164 -29.81 21.44 -14.39
N MET A 165 -29.58 21.17 -15.68
CA MET A 165 -28.43 20.40 -16.18
C MET A 165 -27.07 21.08 -15.93
N SER A 166 -27.01 22.42 -15.93
CA SER A 166 -25.76 23.15 -15.63
C SER A 166 -25.35 23.03 -14.16
N LEU A 167 -26.32 22.87 -13.25
CA LEU A 167 -26.09 22.80 -11.81
C LEU A 167 -25.63 21.42 -11.34
N ILE A 168 -25.88 20.36 -12.13
CA ILE A 168 -25.53 18.97 -11.81
C ILE A 168 -24.16 18.56 -12.42
N GLY A 169 -23.51 19.42 -13.20
CA GLY A 169 -22.14 19.19 -13.67
C GLY A 169 -21.97 17.99 -14.58
N LEU A 170 -23.05 17.54 -15.24
CA LEU A 170 -23.04 16.45 -16.21
C LEU A 170 -23.45 16.98 -17.59
N GLN A 171 -22.61 17.81 -18.19
CA GLN A 171 -22.69 18.05 -19.63
C GLN A 171 -21.65 17.19 -20.34
N LYS A 172 -22.15 16.26 -21.16
CA LYS A 172 -21.36 15.59 -22.19
C LYS A 172 -21.07 16.66 -23.24
N GLU A 173 -19.80 17.03 -23.43
CA GLU A 173 -19.38 17.98 -24.46
C GLU A 173 -19.88 17.50 -25.84
N SER A 174 -20.82 18.24 -26.43
CA SER A 174 -21.09 18.14 -27.86
C SER A 174 -20.18 19.12 -28.59
N GLN A 175 -19.50 18.62 -29.60
CA GLN A 175 -18.72 19.38 -30.57
C GLN A 175 -19.46 20.63 -31.05
N GLY A 176 -18.80 21.78 -30.97
CA GLY A 176 -19.26 23.01 -31.60
C GLY A 176 -18.77 24.26 -30.88
N ASP A 177 -17.47 24.56 -30.96
CA ASP A 177 -17.05 25.93 -31.29
C ASP A 177 -15.61 25.96 -31.79
N LYS A 178 -15.46 26.36 -33.05
CA LYS A 178 -14.18 26.64 -33.74
C LYS A 178 -14.12 28.16 -33.97
N SER A 179 -13.77 28.88 -32.91
CA SER A 179 -13.34 30.30 -32.89
C SER A 179 -13.30 30.64 -31.40
N ASP A 180 -12.15 30.62 -30.71
CA ASP A 180 -11.01 31.49 -30.92
C ASP A 180 -9.71 30.77 -30.54
N GLU A 181 -8.96 30.32 -31.54
CA GLU A 181 -7.52 30.08 -31.38
C GLU A 181 -6.81 31.44 -31.45
N GLU A 182 -6.93 32.22 -30.38
CA GLU A 182 -5.90 33.23 -30.08
C GLU A 182 -4.59 32.50 -29.85
N MET A 183 -3.61 32.87 -30.66
CA MET A 183 -2.25 32.37 -30.73
C MET A 183 -1.49 32.70 -29.43
N ASP A 184 -1.80 31.96 -28.35
CA ASP A 184 -1.22 32.13 -27.02
C ASP A 184 -0.05 31.14 -26.86
N CYS A 185 1.15 31.65 -26.52
CA CYS A 185 2.44 30.95 -26.50
C CYS A 185 2.37 29.43 -26.17
N ARG A 186 2.59 28.59 -27.20
CA ARG A 186 2.42 27.11 -27.24
C ARG A 186 3.26 26.24 -26.27
N TRP A 187 3.91 26.82 -25.26
CA TRP A 187 4.89 26.08 -24.43
C TRP A 187 4.44 25.86 -22.98
N LEU A 188 3.47 26.64 -22.48
CA LEU A 188 3.00 26.54 -21.10
C LEU A 188 1.46 26.59 -21.00
N PRO A 189 0.81 25.55 -20.46
CA PRO A 189 -0.65 25.55 -20.31
C PRO A 189 -1.12 26.60 -19.29
N ARG A 190 -2.30 27.19 -19.52
CA ARG A 190 -2.90 28.26 -18.69
C ARG A 190 -3.10 27.87 -17.22
N SER A 191 -3.32 26.58 -16.92
CA SER A 191 -3.38 26.05 -15.55
C SER A 191 -2.83 24.62 -15.49
N LEU A 192 -2.12 24.30 -14.40
CA LEU A 192 -1.42 23.03 -14.22
C LEU A 192 -2.14 22.13 -13.22
N HIS A 193 -2.32 20.87 -13.60
CA HIS A 193 -2.87 19.86 -12.70
C HIS A 193 -1.79 19.36 -11.72
N PRO A 194 -2.05 19.30 -10.40
CA PRO A 194 -1.05 18.86 -9.41
C PRO A 194 -0.53 17.44 -9.62
N HIS A 195 -1.33 16.57 -10.22
CA HIS A 195 -0.97 15.17 -10.53
C HIS A 195 -0.63 14.97 -12.01
N GLY A 196 -0.38 16.04 -12.76
CA GLY A 196 -0.01 15.95 -14.17
C GLY A 196 1.44 15.50 -14.35
N GLN A 197 1.71 14.71 -15.39
CA GLN A 197 3.06 14.22 -15.71
C GLN A 197 4.07 15.36 -15.94
N PHE A 198 3.65 16.44 -16.61
CA PHE A 198 4.49 17.63 -16.82
C PHE A 198 4.93 18.28 -15.51
N TYR A 199 4.00 18.47 -14.57
CA TYR A 199 4.32 19.07 -13.27
C TYR A 199 5.23 18.16 -12.44
N MET A 200 5.00 16.83 -12.47
CA MET A 200 5.90 15.87 -11.82
C MET A 200 7.33 15.92 -12.39
N MET A 201 7.49 16.00 -13.71
CA MET A 201 8.80 16.13 -14.35
C MET A 201 9.48 17.47 -14.02
N TRP A 202 8.73 18.57 -14.01
CA TRP A 202 9.23 19.87 -13.58
C TRP A 202 9.68 19.85 -12.12
N LEU A 203 8.84 19.27 -11.25
CA LEU A 203 9.15 19.18 -9.83
C LEU A 203 10.39 18.31 -9.59
N PHE A 204 10.58 17.24 -10.37
CA PHE A 204 11.82 16.46 -10.38
C PHE A 204 13.06 17.31 -10.73
N LEU A 205 12.96 18.21 -11.72
CA LEU A 205 14.03 19.15 -12.06
C LEU A 205 14.32 20.12 -10.90
N VAL A 206 13.29 20.68 -10.27
CA VAL A 206 13.44 21.57 -9.10
C VAL A 206 14.07 20.84 -7.93
N THR A 207 13.64 19.60 -7.65
CA THR A 207 14.22 18.78 -6.58
C THR A 207 15.66 18.40 -6.90
N SER A 208 16.03 18.18 -8.16
CA SER A 208 17.42 17.93 -8.57
C SER A 208 18.30 19.15 -8.31
N ALA A 209 17.82 20.36 -8.63
CA ALA A 209 18.50 21.61 -8.28
C ALA A 209 18.64 21.79 -6.75
N PHE A 210 17.63 21.38 -5.99
CA PHE A 210 17.72 21.35 -4.52
C PHE A 210 18.76 20.36 -4.01
N LEU A 211 18.80 19.13 -4.53
CA LEU A 211 19.79 18.13 -4.15
C LEU A 211 21.21 18.61 -4.49
N TYR A 212 21.41 19.24 -5.65
CA TYR A 212 22.68 19.87 -5.99
C TYR A 212 23.12 20.86 -4.90
N ASN A 213 22.27 21.84 -4.55
CA ASN A 213 22.59 22.83 -3.52
C ASN A 213 22.82 22.17 -2.14
N ALA A 214 21.98 21.20 -1.77
CA ALA A 214 22.08 20.48 -0.50
C ALA A 214 23.45 19.80 -0.35
N PHE A 215 23.95 19.10 -1.36
CA PHE A 215 25.25 18.42 -1.28
C PHE A 215 26.43 19.37 -1.56
N CYS A 216 26.32 20.28 -2.52
CA CYS A 216 27.47 21.10 -2.92
C CYS A 216 27.80 22.21 -1.92
N ILE A 217 26.83 22.77 -1.19
CA ILE A 217 27.10 23.85 -0.23
C ILE A 217 27.98 23.35 0.94
N PRO A 218 27.62 22.30 1.70
CA PRO A 218 28.48 21.76 2.75
C PRO A 218 29.82 21.25 2.21
N LEU A 219 29.81 20.55 1.07
CA LEU A 219 31.01 20.02 0.44
C LEU A 219 32.02 21.12 0.13
N ARG A 220 31.61 22.20 -0.54
CA ARG A 220 32.50 23.30 -0.92
C ARG A 220 32.87 24.20 0.26
N SER A 221 32.06 24.22 1.31
CA SER A 221 32.38 24.94 2.55
C SER A 221 33.47 24.24 3.37
N SER A 222 33.51 22.90 3.36
CA SER A 222 34.49 22.13 4.12
C SER A 222 35.73 21.79 3.31
N TYR A 223 35.57 21.27 2.09
CA TYR A 223 36.68 20.76 1.28
C TYR A 223 37.23 21.83 0.33
N PRO A 224 38.56 21.92 0.16
CA PRO A 224 39.20 22.90 -0.71
C PRO A 224 39.14 22.47 -2.19
N TYR A 225 37.98 22.02 -2.67
CA TYR A 225 37.77 21.67 -4.08
C TYR A 225 37.48 22.90 -4.96
N GLN A 226 37.13 24.03 -4.34
CA GLN A 226 36.93 25.28 -5.05
C GLN A 226 38.27 25.98 -5.26
N SER A 227 38.73 26.04 -6.51
CA SER A 227 39.95 26.71 -6.94
C SER A 227 39.62 27.89 -7.85
N LYS A 228 40.58 28.81 -8.05
CA LYS A 228 40.36 29.97 -8.94
C LYS A 228 40.04 29.57 -10.39
N SER A 229 40.57 28.43 -10.85
CA SER A 229 40.37 27.95 -12.23
C SER A 229 39.00 27.28 -12.45
N ASN A 230 38.40 26.68 -11.42
CA ASN A 230 37.11 25.99 -11.55
C ASN A 230 35.92 26.80 -11.03
N LEU A 231 36.17 27.96 -10.41
CA LEU A 231 35.15 28.82 -9.82
C LEU A 231 34.01 29.17 -10.79
N VAL A 232 34.35 29.44 -12.06
CA VAL A 232 33.37 29.82 -13.09
C VAL A 232 32.34 28.71 -13.32
N TYR A 233 32.76 27.44 -13.35
CA TYR A 233 31.85 26.31 -13.54
C TYR A 233 30.90 26.13 -12.35
N TRP A 234 31.42 26.29 -11.13
CA TRP A 234 30.60 26.24 -9.91
C TRP A 234 29.54 27.34 -9.89
N LEU A 235 29.95 28.59 -10.15
CA LEU A 235 29.02 29.72 -10.19
C LEU A 235 27.98 29.57 -11.30
N THR A 236 28.36 29.02 -12.46
CA THR A 236 27.42 28.76 -13.56
C THR A 236 26.33 27.79 -13.12
N LEU A 237 26.67 26.68 -12.47
CA LEU A 237 25.70 25.70 -11.98
C LEU A 237 24.84 26.25 -10.84
N ASP A 238 25.44 27.03 -9.93
CA ASP A 238 24.77 27.72 -8.84
C ASP A 238 23.65 28.64 -9.38
N TYR A 239 23.97 29.48 -10.37
CA TYR A 239 23.00 30.40 -10.98
C TYR A 239 21.98 29.71 -11.88
N ILE A 240 22.31 28.57 -12.50
CA ILE A 240 21.32 27.73 -13.19
C ILE A 240 20.28 27.22 -12.18
N CYS A 241 20.70 26.78 -11.00
CA CYS A 241 19.77 26.34 -9.96
C CYS A 241 18.89 27.49 -9.46
N ASP A 242 19.46 28.69 -9.27
CA ASP A 242 18.69 29.88 -8.90
C ASP A 242 17.66 30.25 -9.97
N PHE A 243 18.03 30.14 -11.25
CA PHE A 243 17.12 30.39 -12.36
C PHE A 243 15.95 29.38 -12.39
N ILE A 244 16.22 28.10 -12.12
CA ILE A 244 15.17 27.08 -11.98
C ILE A 244 14.20 27.43 -10.84
N TYR A 245 14.72 27.88 -9.68
CA TYR A 245 13.86 28.31 -8.56
C TYR A 245 13.03 29.54 -8.89
N LEU A 246 13.61 30.50 -9.62
CA LEU A 246 12.91 31.69 -10.08
C LEU A 246 11.75 31.33 -11.02
N ILE A 247 11.99 30.45 -12.00
CA ILE A 247 10.94 29.95 -12.89
C ILE A 247 9.85 29.22 -12.09
N ASP A 248 10.23 28.39 -11.14
CA ASP A 248 9.28 27.63 -10.33
C ASP A 248 8.33 28.56 -9.54
N MET A 249 8.89 29.60 -8.90
CA MET A 249 8.13 30.58 -8.14
C MET A 249 7.24 31.48 -9.01
N ILE A 250 7.74 31.95 -10.16
CA ILE A 250 7.02 32.94 -10.98
C ILE A 250 6.05 32.29 -11.97
N LEU A 251 6.44 31.18 -12.60
CA LEU A 251 5.70 30.60 -13.72
C LEU A 251 4.88 29.37 -13.34
N ILE A 252 5.37 28.52 -12.44
CA ILE A 252 4.76 27.20 -12.20
C ILE A 252 3.81 27.21 -11.00
N LYS A 253 4.30 27.53 -9.79
CA LYS A 253 3.49 27.47 -8.56
C LYS A 253 2.23 28.35 -8.58
N PRO A 254 2.25 29.58 -9.14
CA PRO A 254 1.04 30.39 -9.27
C PRO A 254 -0.03 29.82 -10.21
N ARG A 255 0.33 28.86 -11.08
CA ARG A 255 -0.59 28.20 -12.04
C ARG A 255 -1.11 26.85 -11.54
N LEU A 256 -0.70 26.43 -10.35
CA LEU A 256 -1.10 25.14 -9.79
C LEU A 256 -2.56 25.19 -9.34
N ARG A 257 -3.39 24.27 -9.84
CA ARG A 257 -4.81 24.17 -9.46
C ARG A 257 -4.92 23.69 -8.02
N PHE A 258 -5.90 24.20 -7.30
CA PHE A 258 -6.27 23.73 -5.97
C PHE A 258 -7.76 23.35 -5.93
N MET A 259 -8.15 22.56 -4.94
CA MET A 259 -9.54 22.13 -4.75
C MET A 259 -10.22 23.04 -3.75
N ARG A 260 -11.37 23.62 -4.13
CA ARG A 260 -12.22 24.42 -3.24
C ARG A 260 -13.67 23.95 -3.39
N GLY A 261 -14.28 23.48 -2.30
CA GLY A 261 -15.67 22.97 -2.34
C GLY A 261 -15.88 21.79 -3.29
N GLY A 262 -14.86 20.97 -3.53
CA GLY A 262 -14.93 19.83 -4.46
C GLY A 262 -14.71 20.18 -5.95
N ILE A 263 -14.54 21.47 -6.29
CA ILE A 263 -14.31 21.93 -7.65
C ILE A 263 -12.83 22.32 -7.81
N SER A 264 -12.22 21.93 -8.93
CA SER A 264 -10.85 22.33 -9.27
C SER A 264 -10.85 23.76 -9.80
N VAL A 265 -10.30 24.69 -9.02
CA VAL A 265 -10.18 26.09 -9.40
C VAL A 265 -9.08 26.24 -10.45
N LYS A 266 -9.42 26.77 -11.63
CA LYS A 266 -8.51 26.94 -12.78
C LYS A 266 -8.09 28.39 -13.01
N THR A 267 -8.78 29.36 -12.39
CA THR A 267 -8.60 30.80 -12.61
C THR A 267 -7.26 31.28 -12.05
N ARG A 268 -6.42 31.87 -12.91
CA ARG A 268 -5.04 32.30 -12.57
C ARG A 268 -4.97 33.26 -11.37
N ASN A 269 -5.90 34.20 -11.28
CA ASN A 269 -5.90 35.20 -10.20
C ASN A 269 -6.18 34.55 -8.83
N GLU A 270 -7.04 33.54 -8.80
CA GLU A 270 -7.38 32.83 -7.56
C GLU A 270 -6.26 31.87 -7.15
N THR A 271 -5.64 31.16 -8.10
CA THR A 271 -4.49 30.28 -7.81
C THR A 271 -3.28 31.06 -7.34
N LEU A 272 -3.01 32.23 -7.93
CA LEU A 272 -1.96 33.14 -7.48
C LEU A 272 -2.23 33.65 -6.06
N ARG A 273 -3.45 34.14 -5.78
CA ARG A 273 -3.81 34.64 -4.45
C ARG A 273 -3.67 33.54 -3.38
N HIS A 274 -4.11 32.32 -3.71
CA HIS A 274 -3.95 31.16 -2.84
C HIS A 274 -2.47 30.85 -2.57
N TYR A 275 -1.61 30.89 -3.60
CA TYR A 275 -0.18 30.67 -3.46
C TYR A 275 0.48 31.75 -2.58
N LEU A 276 0.20 33.04 -2.81
CA LEU A 276 0.79 34.16 -2.06
C LEU A 276 0.45 34.14 -0.56
N VAL A 277 -0.75 33.65 -0.19
CA VAL A 277 -1.16 33.52 1.21
C VAL A 277 -0.56 32.27 1.88
N SER A 278 -0.15 31.28 1.08
CA SER A 278 0.39 30.02 1.58
C SER A 278 1.77 30.20 2.22
N SER A 279 2.05 29.44 3.28
CA SER A 279 3.39 29.36 3.89
C SER A 279 4.47 28.90 2.90
N MET A 280 4.07 28.23 1.82
CA MET A 280 4.97 27.78 0.77
C MET A 280 5.64 28.93 0.03
N PHE A 281 4.92 30.03 -0.19
CA PHE A 281 5.49 31.23 -0.80
C PHE A 281 6.57 31.87 0.08
N LYS A 282 6.41 31.85 1.41
CA LYS A 282 7.40 32.40 2.36
C LYS A 282 8.74 31.66 2.27
N LEU A 283 8.69 30.32 2.19
CA LEU A 283 9.89 29.48 2.04
C LEU A 283 10.52 29.64 0.64
N ASP A 284 9.71 29.75 -0.41
CA ASP A 284 10.20 30.01 -1.77
C ASP A 284 10.90 31.36 -1.87
N LEU A 285 10.34 32.39 -1.24
CA LEU A 285 10.93 33.73 -1.18
C LEU A 285 12.29 33.71 -0.45
N LEU A 286 12.37 33.02 0.69
CA LEU A 286 13.62 32.84 1.45
C LEU A 286 14.70 32.13 0.61
N ALA A 287 14.30 31.12 -0.16
CA ALA A 287 15.21 30.37 -1.03
C ALA A 287 15.75 31.18 -2.22
N ILE A 288 15.04 32.22 -2.68
CA ILE A 288 15.46 33.03 -3.83
C ILE A 288 16.31 34.24 -3.44
N LEU A 289 16.33 34.63 -2.16
CA LEU A 289 17.13 35.77 -1.69
C LEU A 289 18.58 35.71 -2.21
N PRO A 290 19.10 36.78 -2.85
CA PRO A 290 20.44 36.81 -3.43
C PRO A 290 21.50 37.09 -2.37
N THR A 291 21.66 36.18 -1.42
CA THR A 291 22.71 36.25 -0.38
C THR A 291 24.12 36.19 -0.95
N ASP A 292 24.27 35.78 -2.21
CA ASP A 292 25.50 35.79 -2.99
C ASP A 292 26.12 37.18 -3.18
N LEU A 293 25.34 38.26 -3.03
CA LEU A 293 25.87 39.62 -3.08
C LEU A 293 26.96 39.86 -2.02
N ILE A 294 26.96 39.08 -0.94
CA ILE A 294 27.99 39.10 0.11
C ILE A 294 29.37 38.65 -0.44
N TYR A 295 29.42 37.93 -1.57
CA TYR A 295 30.67 37.51 -2.21
C TYR A 295 31.55 38.68 -2.65
N ILE A 296 30.95 39.84 -2.91
CA ILE A 296 31.68 41.06 -3.27
C ILE A 296 32.59 41.50 -2.12
N TYR A 297 32.19 41.25 -0.87
CA TYR A 297 32.96 41.62 0.33
C TYR A 297 33.76 40.45 0.92
N SER A 298 33.17 39.27 1.04
CA SER A 298 33.75 38.10 1.73
C SER A 298 34.61 37.21 0.82
N GLY A 299 34.59 37.42 -0.50
CA GLY A 299 35.02 36.42 -1.48
C GLY A 299 33.98 35.29 -1.65
N PRO A 300 34.21 34.34 -2.58
CA PRO A 300 33.21 33.34 -2.95
C PRO A 300 33.12 32.21 -1.91
N THR A 301 32.49 32.49 -0.77
CA THR A 301 32.29 31.56 0.36
C THR A 301 30.91 30.87 0.30
N PRO A 302 30.83 29.58 -0.05
CA PRO A 302 29.55 28.89 -0.33
C PRO A 302 28.52 28.90 0.81
N ILE A 303 28.95 29.10 2.05
CA ILE A 303 28.09 29.05 3.25
C ILE A 303 26.99 30.12 3.24
N TRP A 304 27.20 31.27 2.57
CA TRP A 304 26.16 32.30 2.46
C TRP A 304 24.96 31.86 1.62
N ARG A 305 25.10 30.78 0.83
CA ARG A 305 24.01 30.18 0.04
C ARG A 305 23.15 29.19 0.83
N LEU A 306 23.31 29.05 2.15
CA LEU A 306 22.49 28.14 2.95
C LEU A 306 20.98 28.43 2.87
N ASN A 307 20.58 29.66 2.55
CA ASN A 307 19.18 30.01 2.31
C ASN A 307 18.53 29.19 1.18
N LYS A 308 19.31 28.72 0.20
CA LYS A 308 18.82 27.87 -0.91
C LYS A 308 18.23 26.54 -0.43
N LEU A 309 18.60 26.09 0.78
CA LEU A 309 18.05 24.89 1.41
C LEU A 309 16.60 25.04 1.89
N ALA A 310 16.08 26.28 2.00
CA ALA A 310 14.68 26.53 2.32
C ALA A 310 13.71 25.91 1.29
N LYS A 311 14.20 25.54 0.09
CA LYS A 311 13.44 24.86 -0.96
C LYS A 311 13.16 23.37 -0.68
N ILE A 312 13.54 22.82 0.49
CA ILE A 312 13.30 21.42 0.90
C ILE A 312 11.83 20.97 0.76
N GLN A 313 10.89 21.90 0.84
CA GLN A 313 9.49 21.63 0.60
C GLN A 313 9.22 20.97 -0.77
N SER A 314 9.95 21.37 -1.82
CA SER A 314 9.78 20.81 -3.17
C SER A 314 10.23 19.35 -3.22
N PHE A 315 11.23 18.98 -2.42
CA PHE A 315 11.64 17.59 -2.22
C PHE A 315 10.51 16.78 -1.57
N TRP A 316 9.89 17.27 -0.50
CA TRP A 316 8.75 16.56 0.12
C TRP A 316 7.58 16.39 -0.84
N GLN A 317 7.21 17.48 -1.54
CA GLN A 317 6.13 17.44 -2.53
C GLN A 317 6.38 16.42 -3.64
N LEU A 318 7.62 16.32 -4.15
CA LEU A 318 7.94 15.32 -5.15
C LEU A 318 7.73 13.92 -4.60
N PHE A 319 8.31 13.62 -3.44
CA PHE A 319 8.21 12.28 -2.86
C PHE A 319 6.77 11.90 -2.48
N ASP A 320 5.94 12.86 -2.06
CA ASP A 320 4.52 12.61 -1.80
C ASP A 320 3.74 12.32 -3.10
N LEU A 321 4.08 12.98 -4.22
CA LEU A 321 3.51 12.66 -5.52
C LEU A 321 3.99 11.31 -6.06
N LEU A 322 5.28 10.97 -5.87
CA LEU A 322 5.82 9.68 -6.26
C LEU A 322 5.18 8.54 -5.43
N ASP A 323 4.95 8.74 -4.13
CA ASP A 323 4.30 7.73 -3.26
C ASP A 323 2.88 7.40 -3.74
N ASN A 324 2.15 8.40 -4.25
CA ASN A 324 0.81 8.23 -4.80
C ASN A 324 0.78 7.74 -6.26
N SER A 325 1.83 7.99 -7.04
CA SER A 325 1.86 7.67 -8.47
C SER A 325 2.48 6.30 -8.80
N PHE A 326 3.38 5.78 -7.96
CA PHE A 326 4.06 4.52 -8.22
C PHE A 326 3.26 3.32 -7.71
N SER A 327 3.32 2.20 -8.44
CA SER A 327 2.67 0.95 -8.04
C SER A 327 3.20 0.37 -6.72
N SER A 328 4.41 0.76 -6.30
CA SER A 328 5.05 0.30 -5.07
C SER A 328 5.42 1.47 -4.15
N PRO A 329 4.45 2.03 -3.38
CA PRO A 329 4.67 3.14 -2.45
C PRO A 329 5.82 2.88 -1.45
N SER A 330 5.94 1.63 -1.01
CA SER A 330 7.00 1.18 -0.08
C SER A 330 8.42 1.51 -0.56
N VAL A 331 8.73 1.35 -1.84
CA VAL A 331 10.07 1.62 -2.40
C VAL A 331 10.38 3.11 -2.37
N ILE A 332 9.38 3.95 -2.65
CA ILE A 332 9.51 5.41 -2.60
C ILE A 332 9.80 5.87 -1.17
N ARG A 333 9.11 5.30 -0.18
CA ARG A 333 9.36 5.61 1.24
C ARG A 333 10.78 5.25 1.68
N VAL A 334 11.30 4.07 1.30
CA VAL A 334 12.71 3.69 1.59
C VAL A 334 13.67 4.64 0.92
N THR A 335 13.44 4.96 -0.36
CA THR A 335 14.30 5.86 -1.12
C THR A 335 14.37 7.25 -0.47
N ARG A 336 13.22 7.76 0.00
CA ARG A 336 13.15 9.02 0.76
C ARG A 336 14.02 8.97 2.02
N THR A 337 13.84 7.96 2.87
CA THR A 337 14.60 7.84 4.12
C THR A 337 16.09 7.60 3.87
N LEU A 338 16.44 6.79 2.87
CA LEU A 338 17.81 6.56 2.44
C LEU A 338 18.49 7.86 2.01
N SER A 339 17.79 8.72 1.28
CA SER A 339 18.33 10.02 0.88
C SER A 339 18.64 10.93 2.08
N TYR A 340 17.79 10.94 3.12
CA TYR A 340 18.08 11.66 4.36
C TYR A 340 19.29 11.08 5.09
N MET A 341 19.41 9.75 5.16
CA MET A 341 20.57 9.10 5.78
C MET A 341 21.87 9.48 5.06
N ILE A 342 21.90 9.38 3.73
CA ILE A 342 23.08 9.73 2.92
C ILE A 342 23.43 11.21 3.13
N TYR A 343 22.45 12.11 3.18
CA TYR A 343 22.66 13.53 3.41
C TYR A 343 23.25 13.83 4.81
N ILE A 344 22.75 13.18 5.86
CA ILE A 344 23.29 13.33 7.22
C ILE A 344 24.73 12.81 7.30
N ILE A 345 25.02 11.63 6.70
CA ILE A 345 26.37 11.09 6.62
C ILE A 345 27.29 12.05 5.85
N HIS A 346 26.81 12.62 4.75
CA HIS A 346 27.54 13.64 3.99
C HIS A 346 27.86 14.87 4.84
N CYS A 347 26.89 15.42 5.58
CA CYS A 347 27.13 16.55 6.48
C CYS A 347 28.14 16.21 7.58
N ASN A 348 28.02 15.03 8.20
CA ASN A 348 29.00 14.54 9.18
C ASN A 348 30.40 14.40 8.57
N SER A 349 30.51 13.92 7.33
CA SER A 349 31.80 13.83 6.63
C SER A 349 32.45 15.20 6.42
N CYS A 350 31.64 16.23 6.11
CA CYS A 350 32.10 17.60 5.96
C CYS A 350 32.58 18.20 7.29
N ILE A 351 31.88 17.91 8.40
CA ILE A 351 32.28 18.32 9.74
C ILE A 351 33.58 17.61 10.16
N TYR A 352 33.68 16.31 9.91
CA TYR A 352 34.87 15.51 10.21
C TYR A 352 36.11 16.01 9.47
N TYR A 353 35.97 16.37 8.19
CA TYR A 353 37.07 16.97 7.43
C TYR A 353 37.48 18.33 8.02
N LEU A 354 36.53 19.19 8.37
CA LEU A 354 36.82 20.49 8.98
C LEU A 354 37.55 20.33 10.32
N LEU A 355 37.10 19.40 11.16
CA LEU A 355 37.76 19.08 12.42
C LEU A 355 39.17 18.53 12.19
N SER A 356 39.34 17.67 11.19
CA SER A 356 40.64 17.13 10.81
C SER A 356 41.60 18.22 10.31
N ALA A 357 41.10 19.16 9.52
CA ALA A 357 41.87 20.31 9.05
C ALA A 357 42.27 21.23 10.21
N TRP A 358 41.37 21.45 11.18
CA TRP A 358 41.64 22.24 12.38
C TRP A 358 42.73 21.63 13.27
N GLN A 359 42.81 20.29 13.31
CA GLN A 359 43.88 19.54 13.99
C GLN A 359 45.09 19.25 13.09
N ALA A 360 45.28 20.05 12.04
CA ALA A 360 46.41 19.94 11.10
C ALA A 360 46.61 18.53 10.53
N PHE A 361 45.52 17.84 10.17
CA PHE A 361 45.51 16.50 9.57
C PHE A 361 46.26 15.43 10.37
N GLY A 362 46.27 15.58 11.70
CA GLY A 362 46.92 14.64 12.62
C GLY A 362 48.45 14.67 12.56
N GLN A 363 49.05 15.68 11.93
CA GLN A 363 50.52 15.86 11.85
C GLN A 363 51.14 16.30 13.18
N ILE A 364 50.31 16.70 14.15
CA ILE A 364 50.75 17.03 15.50
C ILE A 364 50.81 15.73 16.31
N ALA A 365 52.02 15.29 16.65
CA ALA A 365 52.24 14.14 17.51
C ALA A 365 51.87 14.46 18.96
N TYR A 366 51.24 13.52 19.66
CA TYR A 366 50.98 13.61 21.09
C TYR A 366 51.92 12.69 21.86
N TYR A 367 52.23 13.07 23.10
CA TYR A 367 53.15 12.33 23.97
C TYR A 367 52.36 11.57 25.02
N GLU A 368 52.51 10.25 25.04
CA GLU A 368 51.85 9.37 26.00
C GLU A 368 52.80 8.24 26.39
N ASN A 369 52.84 7.85 27.66
CA ASN A 369 53.62 6.70 28.16
C ASN A 369 55.09 6.67 27.67
N GLY A 370 55.76 7.82 27.63
CA GLY A 370 57.16 7.90 27.24
C GLY A 370 57.44 7.92 25.74
N LYS A 371 56.42 7.85 24.88
CA LYS A 371 56.56 7.73 23.42
C LYS A 371 55.69 8.75 22.68
N TRP A 372 56.17 9.14 21.49
CA TRP A 372 55.43 10.01 20.57
C TRP A 372 54.54 9.16 19.66
N TYR A 373 53.26 9.51 19.59
CA TYR A 373 52.27 8.87 18.73
C TYR A 373 51.67 9.88 17.76
N LEU A 374 51.42 9.43 16.52
CA LEU A 374 50.68 10.20 15.54
C LEU A 374 49.19 9.93 15.71
N ASN A 375 48.37 10.98 15.66
CA ASN A 375 46.93 10.83 15.76
C ASN A 375 46.38 10.13 14.50
N LYS A 376 46.05 8.84 14.64
CA LYS A 376 45.50 8.01 13.55
C LYS A 376 44.00 8.21 13.32
N TRP A 377 43.32 8.88 14.25
CA TRP A 377 41.89 9.16 14.16
C TRP A 377 41.59 10.23 13.11
N VAL A 378 42.47 11.21 12.99
CA VAL A 378 42.33 12.34 12.06
C VAL A 378 42.63 11.92 10.62
N TYR A 379 41.94 12.53 9.66
CA TYR A 379 42.25 12.34 8.25
C TYR A 379 43.68 12.83 7.93
N ASN A 380 44.54 11.95 7.42
CA ASN A 380 45.97 12.21 7.20
C ASN A 380 46.32 12.95 5.89
N ASN A 381 45.36 13.60 5.24
CA ASN A 381 45.52 14.32 3.96
C ASN A 381 46.08 13.48 2.78
N GLN A 382 46.00 12.15 2.84
CA GLN A 382 46.43 11.27 1.76
C GLN A 382 45.24 10.70 0.98
N GLY A 383 45.35 10.66 -0.35
CA GLY A 383 44.32 10.17 -1.25
C GLY A 383 43.16 11.16 -1.46
N ASN A 384 41.99 10.65 -1.85
CA ASN A 384 40.81 11.50 -2.02
C ASN A 384 40.16 11.80 -0.65
N ALA A 385 40.25 13.06 -0.21
CA ALA A 385 39.74 13.53 1.08
C ALA A 385 38.25 13.20 1.29
N TYR A 386 37.39 13.52 0.32
CA TYR A 386 35.96 13.26 0.44
C TYR A 386 35.65 11.78 0.62
N ILE A 387 36.21 10.92 -0.23
CA ILE A 387 35.92 9.48 -0.19
C ILE A 387 36.35 8.87 1.14
N ARG A 388 37.53 9.25 1.67
CA ARG A 388 38.03 8.69 2.95
C ARG A 388 37.25 9.20 4.15
N CYS A 389 36.93 10.49 4.20
CA CYS A 389 36.09 11.07 5.26
C CYS A 389 34.65 10.52 5.21
N PHE A 390 34.06 10.40 4.03
CA PHE A 390 32.73 9.81 3.84
C PHE A 390 32.72 8.35 4.25
N TYR A 391 33.73 7.56 3.86
CA TYR A 391 33.87 6.17 4.29
C TYR A 391 33.97 6.05 5.83
N PHE A 392 34.81 6.87 6.47
CA PHE A 392 34.97 6.88 7.93
C PHE A 392 33.64 7.19 8.64
N THR A 393 32.97 8.28 8.23
CA THR A 393 31.70 8.68 8.85
C THR A 393 30.55 7.73 8.53
N ALA A 394 30.52 7.12 7.35
CA ALA A 394 29.58 6.06 7.02
C ALA A 394 29.80 4.81 7.90
N ALA A 395 31.05 4.40 8.08
CA ALA A 395 31.42 3.30 8.98
C ALA A 395 31.01 3.56 10.43
N VAL A 396 31.20 4.79 10.93
CA VAL A 396 30.68 5.21 12.25
C VAL A 396 29.16 5.16 12.29
N ALA A 397 28.49 5.69 11.26
CA ALA A 397 27.02 5.77 11.22
C ALA A 397 26.34 4.39 11.14
N THR A 398 26.92 3.44 10.41
CA THR A 398 26.42 2.06 10.34
C THR A 398 26.98 1.16 11.44
N SER A 399 27.74 1.73 12.38
CA SER A 399 28.48 0.99 13.42
C SER A 399 29.33 -0.16 12.86
N THR A 400 29.77 -0.03 11.60
CA THR A 400 30.51 -1.04 10.84
C THR A 400 31.93 -0.54 10.64
N GLY A 401 32.85 -0.84 11.57
CA GLY A 401 34.25 -0.49 11.37
C GLY A 401 35.10 -0.64 12.61
N ASN A 402 36.34 -1.07 12.40
CA ASN A 402 37.40 -0.95 13.39
C ASN A 402 37.99 0.47 13.30
N ASN A 403 37.20 1.46 13.73
CA ASN A 403 37.61 2.86 13.66
C ASN A 403 38.75 3.12 14.66
N PRO A 404 39.77 3.91 14.29
CA PRO A 404 40.79 4.35 15.24
C PRO A 404 40.16 5.00 16.46
N ALA A 405 40.78 4.83 17.63
CA ALA A 405 40.30 5.45 18.86
C ALA A 405 40.53 6.98 18.82
N PRO A 406 39.54 7.80 19.23
CA PRO A 406 39.77 9.22 19.45
C PRO A 406 40.77 9.42 20.58
N THR A 407 41.53 10.51 20.51
CA THR A 407 42.61 10.88 21.44
C THR A 407 42.32 12.18 22.19
N ASN A 408 41.58 13.10 21.56
CA ASN A 408 41.24 14.40 22.15
C ASN A 408 39.79 14.47 22.64
N VAL A 409 39.51 15.33 23.63
CA VAL A 409 38.16 15.55 24.16
C VAL A 409 37.16 15.92 23.07
N ILE A 410 37.54 16.78 22.13
CA ILE A 410 36.68 17.21 21.01
C ILE A 410 36.40 16.04 20.06
N GLU A 411 37.36 15.14 19.87
CA GLU A 411 37.18 13.92 19.06
C GLU A 411 36.21 12.95 19.74
N TYR A 412 36.31 12.79 21.06
CA TYR A 412 35.33 12.02 21.84
C TYR A 412 33.91 12.61 21.72
N VAL A 413 33.76 13.92 21.88
CA VAL A 413 32.45 14.59 21.75
C VAL A 413 31.86 14.39 20.35
N TYR A 414 32.67 14.60 19.31
CA TYR A 414 32.25 14.37 17.92
C TYR A 414 31.87 12.89 17.69
N MET A 415 32.70 11.95 18.14
CA MET A 415 32.45 10.51 17.98
C MET A 415 31.17 10.08 18.67
N THR A 416 30.93 10.51 19.91
CA THR A 416 29.70 10.20 20.65
C THR A 416 28.47 10.76 19.94
N CYS A 417 28.50 12.03 19.51
CA CYS A 417 27.37 12.64 18.79
C CYS A 417 27.10 11.96 17.44
N SER A 418 28.17 11.71 16.66
CA SER A 418 28.07 11.08 15.34
C SER A 418 27.58 9.63 15.44
N TRP A 419 28.01 8.90 16.47
CA TRP A 419 27.57 7.52 16.71
C TRP A 419 26.11 7.47 17.16
N MET A 420 25.68 8.32 18.10
CA MET A 420 24.27 8.42 18.50
C MET A 420 23.35 8.76 17.33
N MET A 421 23.74 9.74 16.51
CA MET A 421 23.02 10.10 15.29
C MET A 421 22.93 8.91 14.32
N GLY A 422 24.06 8.21 14.10
CA GLY A 422 24.13 7.03 13.24
C GLY A 422 23.19 5.91 13.67
N VAL A 423 23.26 5.51 14.94
CA VAL A 423 22.40 4.47 15.53
C VAL A 423 20.92 4.82 15.36
N PHE A 424 20.53 6.07 15.61
CA PHE A 424 19.13 6.50 15.47
C PHE A 424 18.66 6.42 14.01
N VAL A 425 19.43 6.97 13.06
CA VAL A 425 19.07 6.97 11.64
C VAL A 425 19.03 5.54 11.08
N PHE A 426 19.99 4.69 11.45
CA PHE A 426 20.03 3.30 11.02
C PHE A 426 18.87 2.48 11.60
N ALA A 427 18.50 2.71 12.87
CA ALA A 427 17.34 2.07 13.50
C ALA A 427 16.03 2.44 12.79
N LEU A 428 15.84 3.71 12.41
CA LEU A 428 14.68 4.14 11.64
C LEU A 428 14.60 3.46 10.27
N LEU A 429 15.73 3.32 9.58
CA LEU A 429 15.79 2.65 8.29
C LEU A 429 15.46 1.15 8.40
N LEU A 430 16.03 0.45 9.40
CA LEU A 430 15.70 -0.95 9.67
C LEU A 430 14.22 -1.15 10.04
N GLY A 431 13.65 -0.24 10.84
CA GLY A 431 12.22 -0.27 11.19
C GLY A 431 11.34 -0.19 9.95
N GLN A 432 11.63 0.74 9.03
CA GLN A 432 10.87 0.88 7.79
C GLN A 432 11.00 -0.33 6.86
N ILE A 433 12.21 -0.91 6.74
CA ILE A 433 12.41 -2.12 5.93
C ILE A 433 11.58 -3.28 6.51
N ARG A 434 11.57 -3.45 7.83
CA ARG A 434 10.74 -4.45 8.51
C ARG A 434 9.25 -4.24 8.21
N ASP A 435 8.76 -3.01 8.33
CA ASP A 435 7.35 -2.69 8.05
C ASP A 435 6.97 -3.01 6.61
N ILE A 436 7.86 -2.76 5.66
CA ILE A 436 7.63 -3.06 4.24
C ILE A 436 7.58 -4.56 4.00
N VAL A 437 8.52 -5.33 4.58
CA VAL A 437 8.53 -6.79 4.46
C VAL A 437 7.27 -7.38 5.08
N SER A 438 6.86 -6.90 6.26
CA SER A 438 5.63 -7.34 6.91
C SER A 438 4.39 -6.98 6.08
N ASN A 439 4.30 -5.76 5.54
CA ASN A 439 3.16 -5.35 4.75
C ASN A 439 3.08 -6.07 3.38
N ALA A 440 4.23 -6.32 2.74
CA ALA A 440 4.29 -7.05 1.47
C ALA A 440 3.82 -8.50 1.61
N ASN A 441 4.10 -9.14 2.75
CA ASN A 441 3.68 -10.52 3.01
C ASN A 441 2.35 -10.62 3.74
N ARG A 442 1.75 -9.51 4.19
CA ARG A 442 0.55 -9.48 5.05
C ARG A 442 -0.59 -10.34 4.51
N THR A 443 -1.00 -10.16 3.25
CA THR A 443 -2.12 -10.92 2.65
C THR A 443 -1.82 -12.42 2.59
N ARG A 444 -0.57 -12.79 2.29
CA ARG A 444 -0.15 -14.19 2.22
C ARG A 444 -0.07 -14.83 3.60
N GLU A 445 0.44 -14.10 4.58
CA GLU A 445 0.50 -14.54 5.98
C GLU A 445 -0.90 -14.70 6.57
N GLU A 446 -1.80 -13.75 6.31
CA GLU A 446 -3.19 -13.81 6.73
C GLU A 446 -3.91 -15.02 6.10
N TYR A 447 -3.68 -15.28 4.81
CA TYR A 447 -4.19 -16.46 4.14
C TYR A 447 -3.70 -17.76 4.79
N ARG A 448 -2.37 -17.86 4.98
CA ARG A 448 -1.74 -19.03 5.59
C ARG A 448 -2.25 -19.26 7.02
N ARG A 449 -2.45 -18.18 7.79
CA ARG A 449 -3.03 -18.25 9.13
C ARG A 449 -4.43 -18.85 9.13
N HIS A 450 -5.29 -18.47 8.19
CA HIS A 450 -6.63 -19.06 8.07
C HIS A 450 -6.58 -20.54 7.68
N MET A 451 -5.70 -20.92 6.75
CA MET A 451 -5.48 -22.31 6.40
C MET A 451 -5.00 -23.12 7.63
N ASP A 452 -4.00 -22.61 8.37
CA ASP A 452 -3.45 -23.29 9.54
C ASP A 452 -4.50 -23.45 10.66
N MET A 453 -5.36 -22.44 10.88
CA MET A 453 -6.50 -22.53 11.79
C MET A 453 -7.48 -23.62 11.38
N ALA A 454 -7.86 -23.67 10.09
CA ALA A 454 -8.78 -24.69 9.59
C ALA A 454 -8.19 -26.11 9.70
N LEU A 455 -6.90 -26.28 9.37
CA LEU A 455 -6.21 -27.57 9.50
C LEU A 455 -6.02 -28.00 10.95
N SER A 456 -5.77 -27.05 11.86
CA SER A 456 -5.72 -27.31 13.30
C SER A 456 -7.07 -27.80 13.82
N GLU A 457 -8.16 -27.18 13.36
CA GLU A 457 -9.52 -27.59 13.73
C GLU A 457 -9.88 -28.98 13.20
N CYS A 458 -9.49 -29.30 11.96
CA CYS A 458 -9.66 -30.64 11.39
C CYS A 458 -8.95 -31.72 12.24
N LYS A 459 -7.74 -31.42 12.71
CA LYS A 459 -6.99 -32.31 13.60
C LYS A 459 -7.66 -32.44 14.97
N ARG A 460 -8.14 -31.34 15.54
CA ARG A 460 -8.86 -31.32 16.83
C ARG A 460 -10.13 -32.18 16.81
N LEU A 461 -10.84 -32.16 15.69
CA LEU A 461 -12.05 -32.96 15.46
C LEU A 461 -11.76 -34.43 15.09
N GLY A 462 -10.49 -34.82 14.91
CA GLY A 462 -10.12 -36.18 14.55
C GLY A 462 -10.52 -36.59 13.13
N LEU A 463 -10.59 -35.64 12.19
CA LEU A 463 -10.96 -35.93 10.80
C LEU A 463 -9.91 -36.81 10.10
N SER A 464 -10.35 -37.55 9.08
CA SER A 464 -9.44 -38.39 8.28
C SER A 464 -8.34 -37.56 7.61
N LYS A 465 -7.17 -38.18 7.38
CA LYS A 465 -6.05 -37.52 6.67
C LYS A 465 -6.46 -37.10 5.25
N GLU A 466 -7.32 -37.89 4.60
CA GLU A 466 -7.85 -37.59 3.28
C GLU A 466 -8.68 -36.30 3.27
N LEU A 467 -9.63 -36.15 4.21
CA LEU A 467 -10.44 -34.93 4.31
C LEU A 467 -9.60 -33.71 4.69
N THR A 468 -8.61 -33.90 5.56
CA THR A 468 -7.68 -32.83 5.96
C THR A 468 -6.80 -32.37 4.78
N ASN A 469 -6.32 -33.31 3.96
CA ASN A 469 -5.57 -32.99 2.74
C ASN A 469 -6.46 -32.27 1.73
N LYS A 470 -7.71 -32.70 1.57
CA LYS A 470 -8.69 -32.03 0.70
C LYS A 470 -8.94 -30.57 1.11
N VAL A 471 -9.06 -30.30 2.41
CA VAL A 471 -9.15 -28.91 2.92
C VAL A 471 -7.89 -28.12 2.57
N ARG A 472 -6.70 -28.71 2.76
CA ARG A 472 -5.43 -28.06 2.39
C ARG A 472 -5.37 -27.74 0.90
N ASP A 473 -5.72 -28.70 0.04
CA ASP A 473 -5.67 -28.56 -1.41
C ASP A 473 -6.64 -27.47 -1.90
N TRP A 474 -7.81 -27.35 -1.26
CA TRP A 474 -8.76 -26.26 -1.51
C TRP A 474 -8.13 -24.90 -1.19
N PHE A 475 -7.48 -24.75 -0.03
CA PHE A 475 -6.78 -23.52 0.33
C PHE A 475 -5.61 -23.23 -0.63
N ILE A 476 -4.81 -24.21 -1.02
CA ILE A 476 -3.69 -23.98 -1.94
C ILE A 476 -4.21 -23.50 -3.30
N TYR A 477 -5.19 -24.20 -3.86
CA TYR A 477 -5.74 -23.85 -5.17
C TYR A 477 -6.48 -22.51 -5.15
N THR A 478 -7.25 -22.21 -4.10
CA THR A 478 -7.95 -20.92 -3.97
C THR A 478 -6.96 -19.75 -3.89
N TRP A 479 -5.81 -19.92 -3.22
CA TRP A 479 -4.74 -18.92 -3.22
C TRP A 479 -4.11 -18.74 -4.60
N GLU A 480 -3.93 -19.82 -5.35
CA GLU A 480 -3.39 -19.75 -6.71
C GLU A 480 -4.29 -18.96 -7.66
N GLN A 481 -5.60 -19.15 -7.56
CA GLN A 481 -6.59 -18.50 -8.43
C GLN A 481 -6.94 -17.06 -8.02
N GLN A 482 -7.28 -16.82 -6.76
CA GLN A 482 -7.93 -15.56 -6.33
C GLN A 482 -7.00 -14.63 -5.55
N LYS A 483 -5.91 -15.14 -4.95
CA LYS A 483 -5.01 -14.40 -4.03
C LYS A 483 -5.72 -13.72 -2.83
N THR A 484 -6.99 -14.04 -2.61
CA THR A 484 -7.83 -13.56 -1.51
C THR A 484 -8.80 -14.66 -1.09
N LEU A 485 -9.23 -14.64 0.17
CA LEU A 485 -10.29 -15.55 0.66
C LEU A 485 -11.69 -14.98 0.42
N ASP A 486 -11.82 -13.65 0.36
CA ASP A 486 -13.10 -12.97 0.35
C ASP A 486 -13.05 -11.77 -0.61
N GLU A 487 -13.25 -12.05 -1.89
CA GLU A 487 -13.36 -11.03 -2.93
C GLU A 487 -14.56 -10.10 -2.67
N LYS A 488 -15.64 -10.65 -2.12
CA LYS A 488 -16.88 -9.91 -1.86
C LYS A 488 -16.65 -8.77 -0.88
N LYS A 489 -15.95 -9.01 0.24
CA LYS A 489 -15.57 -7.95 1.20
C LYS A 489 -14.75 -6.82 0.59
N LEU A 490 -13.95 -7.10 -0.44
CA LEU A 490 -13.18 -6.06 -1.13
C LEU A 490 -14.11 -5.21 -2.00
N ILE A 491 -15.03 -5.85 -2.73
CA ILE A 491 -15.99 -5.19 -3.60
C ILE A 491 -17.00 -4.37 -2.79
N GLU A 492 -17.44 -4.86 -1.63
CA GLU A 492 -18.40 -4.17 -0.75
C GLU A 492 -17.89 -2.79 -0.24
N LYS A 493 -16.58 -2.53 -0.29
CA LYS A 493 -16.00 -1.21 0.06
C LYS A 493 -16.18 -0.15 -1.03
N LEU A 494 -16.50 -0.55 -2.26
CA LEU A 494 -16.68 0.35 -3.39
C LEU A 494 -18.12 0.92 -3.38
N PRO A 495 -18.36 2.13 -3.91
CA PRO A 495 -19.71 2.61 -4.20
C PRO A 495 -20.46 1.66 -5.15
N LEU A 496 -21.77 1.48 -4.96
CA LEU A 496 -22.62 0.54 -5.72
C LEU A 496 -22.44 0.66 -7.24
N LYS A 497 -22.30 1.90 -7.75
CA LYS A 497 -22.05 2.14 -9.18
C LYS A 497 -20.75 1.50 -9.67
N LEU A 498 -19.65 1.67 -8.92
CA LEU A 498 -18.35 1.07 -9.26
C LEU A 498 -18.35 -0.45 -9.06
N GLN A 499 -19.07 -0.97 -8.06
CA GLN A 499 -19.27 -2.42 -7.91
C GLN A 499 -19.94 -3.01 -9.15
N THR A 500 -20.99 -2.34 -9.63
CA THR A 500 -21.72 -2.74 -10.84
C THR A 500 -20.80 -2.71 -12.05
N ASP A 501 -20.16 -1.57 -12.31
CA ASP A 501 -19.26 -1.44 -13.47
C ASP A 501 -18.12 -2.47 -13.47
N LEU A 502 -17.53 -2.75 -12.30
CA LEU A 502 -16.49 -3.78 -12.13
C LEU A 502 -17.03 -5.19 -12.41
N ALA A 503 -18.13 -5.57 -11.75
CA ALA A 503 -18.71 -6.91 -11.92
C ALA A 503 -19.08 -7.17 -13.38
N LEU A 504 -19.65 -6.16 -14.07
CA LEU A 504 -19.93 -6.23 -15.50
C LEU A 504 -18.67 -6.46 -16.31
N SER A 505 -17.60 -5.71 -16.07
CA SER A 505 -16.36 -5.85 -16.83
C SER A 505 -15.74 -7.25 -16.72
N VAL A 506 -15.88 -7.91 -15.57
CA VAL A 506 -15.29 -9.23 -15.32
C VAL A 506 -16.17 -10.37 -15.83
N HIS A 507 -17.49 -10.33 -15.58
CA HIS A 507 -18.36 -11.49 -15.79
C HIS A 507 -19.23 -11.43 -17.06
N TYR A 508 -19.37 -10.27 -17.69
CA TYR A 508 -20.24 -10.10 -18.86
C TYR A 508 -19.83 -10.98 -20.05
N ASN A 509 -18.53 -11.13 -20.30
CA ASN A 509 -18.03 -11.97 -21.41
C ASN A 509 -18.34 -13.45 -21.22
N THR A 510 -18.35 -13.95 -19.99
CA THR A 510 -18.71 -15.36 -19.71
C THR A 510 -20.22 -15.54 -19.83
N LEU A 511 -21.02 -14.64 -19.25
CA LEU A 511 -22.48 -14.72 -19.30
C LEU A 511 -23.06 -14.52 -20.70
N SER A 512 -22.49 -13.65 -21.52
CA SER A 512 -22.96 -13.44 -22.91
C SER A 512 -22.70 -14.65 -23.82
N LYS A 513 -21.69 -15.47 -23.52
CA LYS A 513 -21.38 -16.70 -24.27
C LYS A 513 -22.30 -17.86 -23.92
N VAL A 514 -22.94 -17.82 -22.75
CA VAL A 514 -23.86 -18.85 -22.27
C VAL A 514 -25.08 -18.94 -23.18
N GLN A 515 -25.32 -20.11 -23.77
CA GLN A 515 -26.42 -20.35 -24.72
C GLN A 515 -27.81 -20.00 -24.16
N LEU A 516 -28.00 -20.18 -22.86
CA LEU A 516 -29.25 -19.84 -22.17
C LEU A 516 -29.56 -18.33 -22.25
N PHE A 517 -28.54 -17.46 -22.19
CA PHE A 517 -28.70 -16.01 -22.10
C PHE A 517 -28.33 -15.22 -23.38
N GLN A 518 -27.97 -15.89 -24.48
CA GLN A 518 -27.54 -15.23 -25.73
C GLN A 518 -28.57 -14.25 -26.33
N ASP A 519 -29.87 -14.47 -26.09
CA ASP A 519 -30.96 -13.64 -26.64
C ASP A 519 -31.63 -12.75 -25.57
N CYS A 520 -31.02 -12.65 -24.39
CA CYS A 520 -31.51 -11.80 -23.30
C CYS A 520 -31.02 -10.36 -23.45
N ASP A 521 -31.82 -9.41 -22.96
CA ASP A 521 -31.41 -8.01 -22.92
C ASP A 521 -30.13 -7.83 -22.07
N ARG A 522 -29.26 -6.90 -22.51
CA ARG A 522 -28.03 -6.58 -21.80
C ARG A 522 -28.33 -6.06 -20.39
N THR A 523 -29.43 -5.35 -20.19
CA THR A 523 -29.83 -4.83 -18.87
C THR A 523 -30.12 -5.96 -17.89
N LEU A 524 -30.82 -7.01 -18.33
CA LEU A 524 -31.02 -8.23 -17.53
C LEU A 524 -29.70 -8.89 -17.16
N LEU A 525 -28.78 -9.04 -18.14
CA LEU A 525 -27.45 -9.60 -17.86
C LEU A 525 -26.71 -8.79 -16.80
N ARG A 526 -26.86 -7.46 -16.80
CA ARG A 526 -26.20 -6.60 -15.81
C ARG A 526 -26.69 -6.86 -14.38
N ASP A 527 -28.00 -6.98 -14.21
CA ASP A 527 -28.60 -7.24 -12.91
C ASP A 527 -28.27 -8.65 -12.39
N LEU A 528 -28.15 -9.63 -13.30
CA LEU A 528 -27.77 -11.01 -12.96
C LEU A 528 -26.30 -11.15 -12.56
N VAL A 529 -25.39 -10.41 -13.21
CA VAL A 529 -23.94 -10.43 -12.91
C VAL A 529 -23.67 -10.12 -11.44
N LEU A 530 -24.39 -9.16 -10.86
CA LEU A 530 -24.24 -8.75 -9.46
C LEU A 530 -24.63 -9.84 -8.45
N LYS A 531 -25.42 -10.82 -8.89
CA LYS A 531 -25.93 -11.93 -8.08
C LYS A 531 -25.13 -13.22 -8.24
N LEU A 532 -24.19 -13.28 -9.18
CA LEU A 532 -23.35 -14.45 -9.38
C LEU A 532 -22.35 -14.61 -8.24
N ARG A 533 -22.22 -15.83 -7.73
CA ARG A 533 -21.21 -16.20 -6.74
C ARG A 533 -20.21 -17.19 -7.34
N PRO A 534 -18.90 -16.88 -7.40
CA PRO A 534 -17.90 -17.85 -7.82
C PRO A 534 -17.71 -18.92 -6.73
N VAL A 535 -17.65 -20.19 -7.14
CA VAL A 535 -17.39 -21.35 -6.28
C VAL A 535 -16.35 -22.25 -6.93
N ILE A 536 -15.43 -22.78 -6.11
CA ILE A 536 -14.34 -23.67 -6.53
C ILE A 536 -14.65 -25.09 -6.08
N TYR A 537 -14.49 -26.05 -6.99
CA TYR A 537 -14.59 -27.49 -6.73
C TYR A 537 -13.25 -28.18 -7.01
N LEU A 538 -12.92 -29.18 -6.18
CA LEU A 538 -11.70 -29.97 -6.31
C LEU A 538 -11.90 -31.16 -7.27
N PRO A 539 -10.82 -31.74 -7.82
CA PRO A 539 -10.91 -32.97 -8.60
C PRO A 539 -11.65 -34.08 -7.85
N GLY A 540 -12.62 -34.71 -8.51
CA GLY A 540 -13.43 -35.78 -7.93
C GLY A 540 -14.63 -35.30 -7.10
N ASP A 541 -14.80 -33.99 -6.87
CA ASP A 541 -15.95 -33.47 -6.14
C ASP A 541 -17.25 -33.72 -6.89
N MET A 542 -18.23 -34.27 -6.17
CA MET A 542 -19.60 -34.42 -6.64
C MET A 542 -20.35 -33.10 -6.40
N ILE A 543 -20.67 -32.38 -7.47
CA ILE A 543 -21.36 -31.09 -7.43
C ILE A 543 -22.87 -31.28 -7.27
N CYS A 544 -23.42 -32.26 -7.98
CA CYS A 544 -24.84 -32.62 -7.93
C CYS A 544 -24.96 -34.14 -7.94
N LYS A 545 -25.98 -34.67 -7.24
CA LYS A 545 -26.34 -36.08 -7.29
C LYS A 545 -27.75 -36.23 -7.85
N LYS A 546 -27.93 -37.15 -8.81
CA LYS A 546 -29.25 -37.50 -9.36
C LYS A 546 -30.17 -37.95 -8.22
N GLY A 547 -31.35 -37.34 -8.12
CA GLY A 547 -32.36 -37.79 -7.16
C GLY A 547 -32.92 -39.15 -7.59
N SER A 548 -32.79 -40.17 -6.73
CA SER A 548 -33.43 -41.46 -6.99
C SER A 548 -34.94 -41.37 -6.76
N LEU A 549 -35.72 -41.91 -7.72
CA LEU A 549 -37.18 -42.05 -7.62
C LEU A 549 -37.59 -43.09 -6.56
N PHE A 550 -36.66 -43.94 -6.12
CA PHE A 550 -36.94 -45.05 -5.19
C PHE A 550 -37.01 -44.64 -3.71
N SER A 551 -36.79 -43.35 -3.40
CA SER A 551 -36.94 -42.80 -2.04
C SER A 551 -38.37 -42.23 -1.85
N PHE A 552 -39.38 -43.02 -2.22
CA PHE A 552 -40.81 -42.65 -2.07
C PHE A 552 -41.62 -43.62 -1.21
N LEU A 553 -41.02 -44.70 -0.71
CA LEU A 553 -41.74 -45.73 0.07
C LEU A 553 -41.41 -45.80 1.57
N PHE A 554 -40.49 -44.98 2.08
CA PHE A 554 -40.26 -44.87 3.53
C PHE A 554 -40.22 -43.39 3.95
N HIS A 555 -41.30 -42.97 4.61
CA HIS A 555 -41.58 -41.60 5.04
C HIS A 555 -40.58 -41.01 6.07
N PHE A 556 -39.53 -41.73 6.52
CA PHE A 556 -38.78 -41.27 7.71
C PHE A 556 -37.25 -41.25 7.66
N VAL A 557 -36.57 -41.54 6.54
CA VAL A 557 -35.10 -41.45 6.50
C VAL A 557 -34.58 -40.85 5.18
N LYS A 558 -34.02 -39.63 5.31
CA LYS A 558 -33.10 -38.91 4.40
C LYS A 558 -33.46 -38.83 2.90
N ASN A 559 -34.01 -37.66 2.55
CA ASN A 559 -33.84 -36.97 1.26
C ASN A 559 -32.40 -37.11 0.72
N SER A 560 -32.15 -38.14 -0.09
CA SER A 560 -30.85 -38.39 -0.74
C SER A 560 -30.88 -38.03 -2.23
N GLY A 561 -31.69 -37.03 -2.59
CA GLY A 561 -31.67 -36.37 -3.88
C GLY A 561 -31.54 -34.88 -3.63
N ASP A 562 -30.49 -34.25 -4.18
CA ASP A 562 -30.23 -32.85 -3.92
C ASP A 562 -31.35 -31.98 -4.53
N VAL A 563 -31.87 -31.02 -3.77
CA VAL A 563 -32.93 -30.12 -4.24
C VAL A 563 -32.25 -29.05 -5.09
N GLY A 564 -32.63 -28.97 -6.37
CA GLY A 564 -32.06 -28.03 -7.32
C GLY A 564 -32.50 -26.59 -7.05
N LYS A 565 -31.81 -25.91 -6.13
CA LYS A 565 -32.04 -24.50 -5.75
C LYS A 565 -31.16 -23.51 -6.50
N GLU A 566 -30.15 -24.00 -7.21
CA GLU A 566 -29.11 -23.17 -7.84
C GLU A 566 -28.85 -23.67 -9.28
N MET A 567 -28.49 -22.77 -10.19
CA MET A 567 -27.88 -23.12 -11.47
C MET A 567 -26.39 -22.83 -11.43
N TYR A 568 -25.64 -23.58 -12.24
CA TYR A 568 -24.20 -23.46 -12.31
C TYR A 568 -23.78 -23.16 -13.75
N ILE A 569 -22.87 -22.22 -13.89
CA ILE A 569 -22.24 -21.85 -15.16
C ILE A 569 -20.76 -22.22 -15.05
N VAL A 570 -20.26 -23.02 -15.99
CA VAL A 570 -18.85 -23.42 -16.00
C VAL A 570 -17.99 -22.25 -16.46
N ASN A 571 -17.21 -21.66 -15.56
CA ASN A 571 -16.27 -20.60 -15.89
C ASN A 571 -14.91 -21.17 -16.33
N GLN A 572 -14.40 -22.17 -15.62
CA GLN A 572 -13.14 -22.82 -15.93
C GLN A 572 -13.15 -24.28 -15.44
N GLY A 573 -12.44 -25.15 -16.15
CA GLY A 573 -12.36 -26.58 -15.86
C GLY A 573 -13.31 -27.43 -16.69
N VAL A 574 -13.29 -28.73 -16.44
CA VAL A 574 -14.11 -29.73 -17.14
C VAL A 574 -14.90 -30.52 -16.10
N LEU A 575 -16.21 -30.62 -16.31
CA LEU A 575 -17.09 -31.44 -15.48
C LEU A 575 -17.53 -32.67 -16.26
N GLN A 576 -17.84 -33.75 -15.55
CA GLN A 576 -18.32 -35.00 -16.12
C GLN A 576 -19.71 -35.30 -15.59
N VAL A 577 -20.64 -35.55 -16.49
CA VAL A 577 -21.96 -36.10 -16.17
C VAL A 577 -21.79 -37.60 -15.97
N VAL A 578 -22.01 -38.07 -14.75
CA VAL A 578 -21.75 -39.45 -14.33
C VAL A 578 -23.03 -40.18 -13.96
N GLY A 579 -23.03 -41.51 -14.07
CA GLY A 579 -24.07 -42.37 -13.53
C GLY A 579 -23.73 -43.86 -13.68
N GLY A 580 -24.74 -44.72 -13.58
CA GLY A 580 -24.56 -46.16 -13.32
C GLY A 580 -24.45 -46.47 -11.83
N ASP A 581 -24.32 -47.75 -11.47
CA ASP A 581 -24.46 -48.23 -10.08
C ASP A 581 -23.42 -47.63 -9.12
N ASN A 582 -22.26 -47.18 -9.63
CA ASN A 582 -21.18 -46.54 -8.86
C ASN A 582 -20.70 -45.17 -9.40
N ASN A 583 -21.47 -44.48 -10.26
CA ASN A 583 -21.03 -43.25 -10.95
C ASN A 583 -19.76 -43.41 -11.83
N GLU A 584 -19.47 -44.62 -12.30
CA GLU A 584 -18.29 -44.90 -13.14
C GLU A 584 -18.51 -44.57 -14.61
N LYS A 585 -19.76 -44.58 -15.09
CA LYS A 585 -20.08 -44.30 -16.48
C LYS A 585 -20.18 -42.80 -16.73
N VAL A 586 -19.34 -42.27 -17.61
CA VAL A 586 -19.36 -40.88 -18.06
C VAL A 586 -20.26 -40.75 -19.29
N PHE A 587 -21.30 -39.90 -19.20
CA PHE A 587 -22.25 -39.66 -20.27
C PHE A 587 -21.88 -38.46 -21.16
N ALA A 588 -21.34 -37.41 -20.55
CA ALA A 588 -20.95 -36.18 -21.25
C ALA A 588 -19.89 -35.41 -20.45
N GLU A 589 -19.10 -34.59 -21.13
CA GLU A 589 -18.21 -33.61 -20.51
C GLU A 589 -18.76 -32.20 -20.74
N LEU A 590 -18.88 -31.41 -19.66
CA LEU A 590 -19.27 -30.00 -19.71
C LEU A 590 -18.01 -29.15 -19.66
N VAL A 591 -17.90 -28.23 -20.62
CA VAL A 591 -16.74 -27.35 -20.79
C VAL A 591 -17.12 -25.91 -20.43
N GLN A 592 -16.16 -24.98 -20.55
CA GLN A 592 -16.39 -23.57 -20.29
C GLN A 592 -17.57 -23.01 -21.10
N GLY A 593 -18.44 -22.24 -20.45
CA GLY A 593 -19.65 -21.66 -21.03
C GLY A 593 -20.86 -22.60 -21.04
N SER A 594 -20.69 -23.88 -20.72
CA SER A 594 -21.80 -24.79 -20.48
C SER A 594 -22.54 -24.41 -19.19
N VAL A 595 -23.85 -24.68 -19.18
CA VAL A 595 -24.74 -24.45 -18.04
C VAL A 595 -25.39 -25.76 -17.65
N PHE A 596 -25.61 -25.94 -16.36
CA PHE A 596 -26.40 -27.05 -15.84
C PHE A 596 -27.23 -26.62 -14.62
N GLY A 597 -28.36 -27.31 -14.42
CA GLY A 597 -29.30 -27.02 -13.35
C GLY A 597 -30.37 -25.99 -13.71
N GLU A 598 -30.37 -25.48 -14.94
CA GLU A 598 -31.38 -24.58 -15.51
C GLU A 598 -32.78 -25.19 -15.49
N ILE A 599 -32.91 -26.51 -15.70
CA ILE A 599 -34.18 -27.23 -15.70
C ILE A 599 -34.84 -27.16 -14.31
N SER A 600 -34.09 -27.34 -13.22
CA SER A 600 -34.63 -27.28 -11.85
C SER A 600 -35.06 -25.85 -11.45
N LEU A 601 -34.47 -24.83 -12.06
CA LEU A 601 -34.85 -23.44 -11.83
C LEU A 601 -36.12 -23.05 -12.59
N LEU A 602 -36.26 -23.50 -13.84
CA LEU A 602 -37.29 -23.06 -14.78
C LEU A 602 -38.50 -24.00 -14.88
N ALA A 603 -38.45 -25.19 -14.26
CA ALA A 603 -39.55 -26.15 -14.25
C ALA A 603 -40.84 -25.60 -13.60
N ILE A 604 -41.92 -25.63 -14.37
CA ILE A 604 -43.25 -25.06 -14.05
C ILE A 604 -44.08 -25.95 -13.10
N GLY A 605 -43.61 -27.16 -12.75
CA GLY A 605 -44.41 -28.19 -12.06
C GLY A 605 -43.92 -28.65 -10.69
N GLY A 606 -43.06 -27.90 -9.99
CA GLY A 606 -42.65 -28.25 -8.61
C GLY A 606 -41.65 -29.41 -8.46
N ASN A 607 -41.20 -30.02 -9.56
CA ASN A 607 -40.17 -31.06 -9.52
C ASN A 607 -38.75 -30.46 -9.46
N ASN A 608 -38.33 -30.04 -8.26
CA ASN A 608 -37.01 -29.45 -8.01
C ASN A 608 -35.89 -30.51 -7.86
N ARG A 609 -36.00 -31.71 -8.47
CA ARG A 609 -34.96 -32.75 -8.34
C ARG A 609 -33.88 -32.58 -9.41
N ARG A 610 -32.62 -32.82 -9.04
CA ARG A 610 -31.50 -32.90 -10.01
C ARG A 610 -31.66 -34.14 -10.90
N THR A 611 -31.55 -33.95 -12.21
CA THR A 611 -31.75 -35.00 -13.24
C THR A 611 -30.51 -35.85 -13.50
N ALA A 612 -29.32 -35.35 -13.15
CA ALA A 612 -28.04 -36.02 -13.37
C ALA A 612 -27.07 -35.81 -12.20
N SER A 613 -26.13 -36.75 -12.06
CA SER A 613 -24.98 -36.60 -11.15
C SER A 613 -23.83 -35.94 -11.91
N ILE A 614 -23.19 -34.95 -11.32
CA ILE A 614 -22.11 -34.19 -11.96
C ILE A 614 -20.90 -34.20 -11.04
N ARG A 615 -19.75 -34.57 -11.60
CA ARG A 615 -18.45 -34.65 -10.92
C ARG A 615 -17.44 -33.73 -11.58
N ALA A 616 -16.59 -33.07 -10.81
CA ALA A 616 -15.46 -32.33 -11.33
C ALA A 616 -14.32 -33.28 -11.76
N LYS A 617 -13.84 -33.18 -13.01
CA LYS A 617 -12.73 -34.01 -13.53
C LYS A 617 -11.39 -33.54 -12.97
N GLY A 618 -11.22 -32.22 -12.87
CA GLY A 618 -10.08 -31.54 -12.27
C GLY A 618 -10.57 -30.41 -11.38
N TYR A 619 -9.70 -29.44 -11.08
CA TYR A 619 -10.16 -28.21 -10.44
C TYR A 619 -11.09 -27.45 -11.38
N ALA A 620 -12.24 -27.05 -10.86
CA ALA A 620 -13.27 -26.34 -11.62
C ALA A 620 -13.76 -25.12 -10.86
N THR A 621 -13.93 -24.00 -11.57
CA THR A 621 -14.51 -22.78 -11.05
C THR A 621 -15.85 -22.55 -11.73
N LEU A 622 -16.91 -22.49 -10.93
CA LEU A 622 -18.29 -22.33 -11.39
C LEU A 622 -18.87 -21.02 -10.87
N PHE A 623 -19.74 -20.39 -11.65
CA PHE A 623 -20.62 -19.36 -11.13
C PHE A 623 -21.94 -19.97 -10.71
N VAL A 624 -22.37 -19.65 -9.50
CA VAL A 624 -23.63 -20.11 -8.91
C VAL A 624 -24.62 -18.96 -8.94
N LEU A 625 -25.81 -19.24 -9.46
CA LEU A 625 -26.95 -18.33 -9.39
C LEU A 625 -28.10 -19.04 -8.67
N ALA A 626 -28.60 -18.43 -7.59
CA ALA A 626 -29.71 -18.97 -6.83
C ALA A 626 -31.05 -18.75 -7.55
N LYS A 627 -32.01 -19.66 -7.33
CA LYS A 627 -33.38 -19.55 -7.86
C LYS A 627 -34.05 -18.25 -7.45
N GLU A 628 -33.86 -17.86 -6.20
CA GLU A 628 -34.43 -16.66 -5.59
C GLU A 628 -33.88 -15.41 -6.29
N ASP A 629 -32.55 -15.30 -6.39
CA ASP A 629 -31.90 -14.19 -7.10
C ASP A 629 -32.32 -14.09 -8.58
N LEU A 630 -32.43 -15.23 -9.27
CA LEU A 630 -32.90 -15.26 -10.66
C LEU A 630 -34.36 -14.77 -10.77
N ASN A 631 -35.24 -15.25 -9.89
CA ASN A 631 -36.65 -14.86 -9.91
C ASN A 631 -36.86 -13.39 -9.56
N ASP A 632 -36.07 -12.87 -8.61
CA ASP A 632 -36.10 -11.46 -8.22
C ASP A 632 -35.76 -10.55 -9.39
N VAL A 633 -34.75 -10.92 -10.19
CA VAL A 633 -34.35 -10.15 -11.37
C VAL A 633 -35.34 -10.33 -12.52
N ILE A 634 -35.74 -11.57 -12.83
CA ILE A 634 -36.64 -11.87 -13.95
C ILE A 634 -38.01 -11.19 -13.80
N LYS A 635 -38.47 -10.91 -12.58
CA LYS A 635 -39.72 -10.18 -12.32
C LYS A 635 -39.80 -8.84 -13.09
N TYR A 636 -38.66 -8.19 -13.31
CA TYR A 636 -38.58 -6.92 -14.03
C TYR A 636 -38.46 -7.08 -15.56
N TYR A 637 -38.21 -8.30 -16.05
CA TYR A 637 -37.99 -8.60 -17.47
C TYR A 637 -38.92 -9.74 -17.96
N PRO A 638 -40.23 -9.50 -18.10
CA PRO A 638 -41.21 -10.54 -18.42
C PRO A 638 -40.98 -11.19 -19.79
N GLN A 639 -40.47 -10.45 -20.77
CA GLN A 639 -40.12 -10.98 -22.10
C GLN A 639 -38.99 -12.02 -22.01
N ALA A 640 -37.97 -11.72 -21.20
CA ALA A 640 -36.87 -12.65 -20.97
C ALA A 640 -37.31 -13.90 -20.19
N GLN A 641 -38.29 -13.77 -19.29
CA GLN A 641 -38.87 -14.94 -18.60
C GLN A 641 -39.45 -15.96 -19.58
N VAL A 642 -40.21 -15.50 -20.58
CA VAL A 642 -40.82 -16.35 -21.59
C VAL A 642 -39.74 -17.02 -22.45
N LEU A 643 -38.72 -16.26 -22.85
CA LEU A 643 -37.60 -16.76 -23.64
C LEU A 643 -36.80 -17.83 -22.89
N LEU A 644 -36.48 -17.58 -21.61
CA LEU A 644 -35.76 -18.54 -20.76
C LEU A 644 -36.58 -19.81 -20.52
N LYS A 645 -37.90 -19.69 -20.30
CA LYS A 645 -38.79 -20.85 -20.18
C LYS A 645 -38.83 -21.68 -21.47
N ARG A 646 -38.85 -21.03 -22.63
CA ARG A 646 -38.81 -21.73 -23.93
C ARG A 646 -37.48 -22.46 -24.16
N LYS A 647 -36.36 -21.87 -23.75
CA LYS A 647 -35.02 -22.48 -23.89
C LYS A 647 -34.77 -23.64 -22.92
N ALA A 648 -35.55 -23.73 -21.84
CA ALA A 648 -35.39 -24.76 -20.80
C ALA A 648 -36.43 -25.89 -20.87
N ALA A 649 -37.43 -25.77 -21.74
CA ALA A 649 -38.36 -26.83 -22.11
C ALA A 649 -37.78 -27.61 -23.29
#